data_AF-A0A8H5S1P1-F1
#
_entry.id   AF-A0A8H5S1P1-F1
#
_cell.length_a   1.000
_cell.length_b   1.000
_cell.length_c   1.000
_cell.angle_alpha   90.00
_cell.angle_beta   90.00
_cell.angle_gamma   90.00
#
_symmetry.space_group_name_H-M   'P 1'
#
loop_
_entity.id
_entity.type
_entity.pdbx_description
1 polymer ?
#
loop_
_entity_poly.entity_id
_entity_poly.type
_entity_poly.pdbx_seq_one_letter_code
_entity_poly.pdbx_strand_id
1 'polypeptide(L)'
;MADSLTIQSTLSVVSGQLCFGSLHNIWFGSSAPSQGLPVAPTQPSGTVQAHSVNYNVTAQKGIWNVFKLVASETRDAVAWFVAHEDIDPRQEVDKILRISGSPYEPDHGSTVNNDVTSQAGVFVVNRYDWSYYDKRCFDEIGEGQKEGDDDVLANSNSLGLVDRFVAQEMVQRWQGQRPSQRDSAEHGIWLYIPHGEYMFGRFGFNDTHTAARSFLFFSACTEFSRTIFLGIPGTLREYMTHQERFERQLREGVDFSGMDIAQDMLSCQYVSPPPTNEQLGPYDPSEYILKEQDIESLRNYRENASVDGAEPTIHGFIDPWKQPLFNLLNEMVLSYLEHFILPHLGGDSMADMAKTLFPDYERDSRPISLDVASYRHFTQPDLNPISDFDMSRVSVRLRQFLESRSQDKSTVFRDDAIRGICRVLGYIFTEILELANNVACDFQHNKILPCHVRRAVLLDEDLLLGATGYIGAGILRQALARSDVTSIIAVTRRPLEQTATKLQNVIVPDYGTYPPAAKEAFAGAGACIWTVGVTPSHAFRMDPEEVRKVCQDYTMLGLEAMRSSGLARPFRVAYLSAVAVPRDINKTMWFAPKFRRIRGTAENQVIEFAEASDGAVEAVIAKPGSVPVQGGVLVTGLAAMSRALGIGVTEAVVLDDLAVALIDQIVHGIEKDPLWPADLNRLAQQVKDKKGLK
;
A
#
# COMPACT_ATOMS: atom_id res chain seq x y z
N MET A 1 25.80 43.40 -1.02
CA MET A 1 24.41 43.61 -1.48
C MET A 1 23.52 43.08 -0.36
N ALA A 2 22.50 43.83 0.06
CA ALA A 2 21.65 43.38 1.16
C ALA A 2 20.86 42.13 0.74
N ASP A 3 20.95 41.07 1.53
CA ASP A 3 20.14 39.85 1.36
C ASP A 3 18.67 40.26 1.45
N SER A 4 18.00 40.34 0.31
CA SER A 4 16.61 40.78 0.20
C SER A 4 15.84 39.82 -0.69
N LEU A 5 14.61 39.53 -0.27
CA LEU A 5 13.69 38.67 -1.01
C LEU A 5 13.51 39.20 -2.43
N THR A 6 13.76 38.34 -3.43
CA THR A 6 13.56 38.73 -4.83
C THR A 6 12.11 38.47 -5.23
N ILE A 7 11.32 39.54 -5.36
CA ILE A 7 9.99 39.50 -5.98
C ILE A 7 10.18 39.26 -7.49
N GLN A 8 9.65 38.16 -8.01
CA GLN A 8 9.77 37.79 -9.43
C GLN A 8 8.74 38.53 -10.30
N SER A 9 7.53 38.67 -9.77
CA SER A 9 6.40 39.33 -10.41
C SER A 9 5.34 39.65 -9.36
N THR A 10 4.26 40.31 -9.77
CA THR A 10 3.12 40.63 -8.92
C THR A 10 1.81 40.22 -9.59
N LEU A 11 0.80 39.97 -8.76
CA LEU A 11 -0.56 39.64 -9.14
C LEU A 11 -1.52 40.64 -8.46
N SER A 12 -2.33 41.35 -9.22
CA SER A 12 -3.31 42.31 -8.72
C SER A 12 -4.68 41.66 -8.56
N VAL A 13 -5.18 41.60 -7.32
CA VAL A 13 -6.48 41.02 -6.96
C VAL A 13 -7.49 42.13 -6.65
N VAL A 14 -8.49 42.28 -7.51
CA VAL A 14 -9.53 43.33 -7.45
C VAL A 14 -10.92 42.77 -7.15
N SER A 15 -11.22 41.54 -7.60
CA SER A 15 -12.52 40.90 -7.36
C SER A 15 -12.66 40.43 -5.91
N GLY A 16 -11.55 40.19 -5.22
CA GLY A 16 -11.51 39.54 -3.91
C GLY A 16 -11.66 38.03 -4.00
N GLN A 17 -11.44 37.45 -5.19
CA GLN A 17 -11.50 36.02 -5.45
C GLN A 17 -10.41 35.63 -6.46
N LEU A 18 -9.75 34.50 -6.20
CA LEU A 18 -8.77 33.90 -7.10
C LEU A 18 -9.33 32.60 -7.67
N CYS A 19 -9.19 32.40 -8.98
CA CYS A 19 -9.36 31.10 -9.64
C CYS A 19 -7.97 30.44 -9.80
N PHE A 20 -7.90 29.12 -9.65
CA PHE A 20 -6.62 28.42 -9.67
C PHE A 20 -6.69 27.03 -10.29
N GLY A 21 -5.54 26.53 -10.75
CA GLY A 21 -5.38 25.17 -11.29
C GLY A 21 -5.00 25.15 -12.76
N SER A 22 -5.32 24.05 -13.43
CA SER A 22 -5.17 23.94 -14.89
C SER A 22 -6.24 24.77 -15.63
N LEU A 23 -6.15 24.86 -16.96
CA LEU A 23 -7.01 25.74 -17.76
C LEU A 23 -8.52 25.47 -17.56
N HIS A 24 -8.95 24.21 -17.61
CA HIS A 24 -10.35 23.85 -17.39
C HIS A 24 -10.79 24.08 -15.94
N ASN A 25 -9.89 23.90 -14.96
CA ASN A 25 -10.19 24.19 -13.56
C ASN A 25 -10.43 25.69 -13.34
N ILE A 26 -9.58 26.56 -13.89
CA ILE A 26 -9.74 28.02 -13.82
C ILE A 26 -11.06 28.43 -14.50
N TRP A 27 -11.36 27.83 -15.66
CA TRP A 27 -12.60 28.10 -16.39
C TRP A 27 -13.84 27.73 -15.56
N PHE A 28 -13.87 26.52 -14.99
CA PHE A 28 -14.94 26.11 -14.08
C PHE A 28 -15.05 27.05 -12.89
N GLY A 29 -13.92 27.34 -12.22
CA GLY A 29 -13.85 28.20 -11.05
C GLY A 29 -14.35 29.63 -11.28
N SER A 30 -14.22 30.14 -12.51
CA SER A 30 -14.75 31.46 -12.89
C SER A 30 -16.27 31.57 -12.73
N SER A 31 -16.98 30.45 -12.88
CA SER A 31 -18.45 30.38 -12.84
C SER A 31 -18.99 29.73 -11.56
N ALA A 32 -18.17 28.93 -10.86
CA ALA A 32 -18.58 28.21 -9.67
C ALA A 32 -18.89 29.14 -8.47
N PRO A 33 -19.68 28.67 -7.48
CA PRO A 33 -19.88 29.41 -6.24
C PRO A 33 -18.57 29.72 -5.53
N SER A 34 -18.52 30.89 -4.87
CA SER A 34 -17.37 31.30 -4.07
C SER A 34 -17.06 30.26 -3.01
N GLN A 35 -15.82 29.80 -2.95
CA GLN A 35 -15.35 28.90 -1.91
C GLN A 35 -14.52 29.64 -0.86
N GLY A 36 -14.89 29.47 0.41
CA GLY A 36 -14.09 29.89 1.57
C GLY A 36 -13.14 28.77 2.01
N LEU A 37 -12.71 28.80 3.27
CA LEU A 37 -11.94 27.71 3.87
C LEU A 37 -12.82 26.46 4.05
N PRO A 38 -12.51 25.32 3.39
CA PRO A 38 -13.34 24.13 3.49
C PRO A 38 -13.07 23.36 4.79
N VAL A 39 -14.13 22.78 5.36
CA VAL A 39 -14.07 21.76 6.43
C VAL A 39 -14.67 20.43 5.94
N ALA A 40 -15.00 20.35 4.65
CA ALA A 40 -15.68 19.18 4.11
C ALA A 40 -14.74 17.96 4.15
N PRO A 41 -15.21 16.81 4.66
CA PRO A 41 -14.42 15.58 4.62
C PRO A 41 -14.12 15.20 3.19
N THR A 42 -12.97 14.56 3.00
CA THR A 42 -12.60 13.96 1.73
C THR A 42 -13.65 12.96 1.27
N GLN A 43 -13.80 12.84 -0.05
CA GLN A 43 -14.63 11.81 -0.66
C GLN A 43 -13.75 10.75 -1.33
N PRO A 44 -14.18 9.49 -1.33
CA PRO A 44 -13.53 8.45 -2.12
C PRO A 44 -13.52 8.85 -3.61
N SER A 45 -12.34 8.81 -4.21
CA SER A 45 -12.11 8.99 -5.65
C SER A 45 -11.13 7.92 -6.13
N GLY A 46 -11.67 6.81 -6.64
CA GLY A 46 -10.86 5.61 -6.93
C GLY A 46 -10.18 5.07 -5.67
N THR A 47 -8.85 4.95 -5.69
CA THR A 47 -8.06 4.41 -4.56
C THR A 47 -7.61 5.47 -3.56
N VAL A 48 -8.06 6.72 -3.71
CA VAL A 48 -7.59 7.86 -2.91
C VAL A 48 -8.74 8.71 -2.43
N GLN A 49 -8.47 9.43 -1.35
CA GLN A 49 -9.36 10.46 -0.84
C GLN A 49 -9.06 11.77 -1.55
N ALA A 50 -10.10 12.41 -2.11
CA ALA A 50 -9.99 13.69 -2.80
C ALA A 50 -10.99 14.69 -2.22
N HIS A 51 -10.65 15.97 -2.26
CA HIS A 51 -11.56 17.04 -1.86
C HIS A 51 -12.40 17.50 -3.05
N SER A 52 -13.67 17.81 -2.79
CA SER A 52 -14.46 18.59 -3.74
C SER A 52 -14.00 20.04 -3.69
N VAL A 53 -13.37 20.51 -4.78
CA VAL A 53 -12.80 21.86 -4.89
C VAL A 53 -13.51 22.60 -6.04
N ASN A 54 -13.89 23.85 -5.81
CA ASN A 54 -14.53 24.71 -6.81
C ASN A 54 -13.52 25.46 -7.69
N TYR A 55 -12.22 25.29 -7.47
CA TYR A 55 -11.12 25.95 -8.19
C TYR A 55 -11.20 27.47 -8.17
N ASN A 56 -11.87 28.00 -7.16
CA ASN A 56 -11.81 29.40 -6.77
C ASN A 56 -11.68 29.49 -5.24
N VAL A 57 -11.22 30.63 -4.74
CA VAL A 57 -11.11 30.90 -3.31
C VAL A 57 -11.32 32.38 -3.03
N THR A 58 -12.00 32.72 -1.93
CA THR A 58 -12.03 34.09 -1.39
C THR A 58 -10.60 34.55 -1.09
N ALA A 59 -10.21 35.73 -1.56
CA ALA A 59 -8.84 36.22 -1.48
C ALA A 59 -8.79 37.70 -1.06
N GLN A 60 -7.73 38.07 -0.35
CA GLN A 60 -7.47 39.45 0.04
C GLN A 60 -7.21 40.28 -1.22
N LYS A 61 -7.91 41.42 -1.33
CA LYS A 61 -7.72 42.39 -2.42
C LYS A 61 -6.41 43.14 -2.23
N GLY A 62 -5.76 43.47 -3.34
CA GLY A 62 -4.49 44.19 -3.34
C GLY A 62 -3.43 43.49 -4.17
N ILE A 63 -2.18 43.87 -3.96
CA ILE A 63 -1.04 43.31 -4.67
C ILE A 63 -0.52 42.07 -3.94
N TRP A 64 -0.31 41.00 -4.70
CA TRP A 64 0.32 39.77 -4.25
C TRP A 64 1.69 39.64 -4.89
N ASN A 65 2.73 39.51 -4.08
CA ASN A 65 4.11 39.29 -4.49
C ASN A 65 4.34 37.81 -4.81
N VAL A 66 5.00 37.54 -5.93
CA VAL A 66 5.34 36.18 -6.38
C VAL A 66 6.82 35.92 -6.11
N PHE A 67 7.10 34.90 -5.32
CA PHE A 67 8.42 34.47 -4.92
C PHE A 67 8.75 33.11 -5.53
N LYS A 68 9.92 33.02 -6.17
CA LYS A 68 10.47 31.75 -6.63
C LYS A 68 11.22 31.07 -5.48
N LEU A 69 10.87 29.82 -5.23
CA LEU A 69 11.57 28.97 -4.29
C LEU A 69 12.51 28.04 -5.06
N VAL A 70 13.77 28.01 -4.66
CA VAL A 70 14.83 27.31 -5.40
C VAL A 70 15.53 26.28 -4.53
N ALA A 71 16.03 25.21 -5.17
CA ALA A 71 16.95 24.29 -4.51
C ALA A 71 18.21 25.05 -4.09
N SER A 72 18.67 24.84 -2.86
CA SER A 72 19.81 25.56 -2.27
C SER A 72 21.12 25.31 -3.04
N GLU A 73 21.28 24.10 -3.58
CA GLU A 73 22.46 23.64 -4.30
C GLU A 73 22.45 24.05 -5.77
N THR A 74 21.41 23.68 -6.53
CA THR A 74 21.36 23.89 -7.99
C THR A 74 20.78 25.23 -8.41
N ARG A 75 20.00 25.87 -7.52
CA ARG A 75 19.19 27.08 -7.80
C ARG A 75 18.06 26.88 -8.80
N ASP A 76 17.72 25.63 -9.13
CA ASP A 76 16.56 25.31 -9.94
C ASP A 76 15.26 25.66 -9.20
N ALA A 77 14.25 26.09 -9.95
CA ALA A 77 12.93 26.37 -9.39
C ALA A 77 12.24 25.06 -9.00
N VAL A 78 11.94 24.91 -7.70
CA VAL A 78 11.33 23.70 -7.14
C VAL A 78 9.95 23.95 -6.53
N ALA A 79 9.60 25.21 -6.27
CA ALA A 79 8.31 25.63 -5.76
C ALA A 79 8.08 27.14 -5.99
N TRP A 80 6.86 27.60 -5.74
CA TRP A 80 6.47 28.99 -5.81
C TRP A 80 5.68 29.38 -4.56
N PHE A 81 5.91 30.59 -4.07
CA PHE A 81 5.11 31.17 -3.00
C PHE A 81 4.54 32.51 -3.45
N VAL A 82 3.25 32.70 -3.28
CA VAL A 82 2.53 33.92 -3.65
C VAL A 82 1.87 34.46 -2.40
N ALA A 83 2.07 35.73 -2.06
CA ALA A 83 1.46 36.30 -0.85
C ALA A 83 1.13 37.77 -1.01
N HIS A 84 0.05 38.21 -0.36
CA HIS A 84 -0.32 39.61 -0.27
C HIS A 84 0.85 40.45 0.27
N GLU A 85 1.01 41.67 -0.20
CA GLU A 85 2.18 42.54 0.10
C GLU A 85 2.40 42.81 1.60
N ASP A 86 1.34 42.72 2.40
CA ASP A 86 1.38 42.89 3.86
C ASP A 86 1.92 41.65 4.63
N ILE A 87 2.21 40.56 3.94
CA ILE A 87 2.59 39.28 4.57
C ILE A 87 4.10 39.10 4.56
N ASP A 88 4.68 38.80 5.73
CA ASP A 88 6.04 38.26 5.81
C ASP A 88 6.05 36.85 5.21
N PRO A 89 6.70 36.64 4.05
CA PRO A 89 6.59 35.38 3.34
C PRO A 89 7.30 34.24 4.06
N ARG A 90 8.32 34.52 4.88
CA ARG A 90 9.01 33.46 5.63
C ARG A 90 8.13 32.94 6.76
N GLN A 91 7.55 33.85 7.54
CA GLN A 91 6.69 33.48 8.66
C GLN A 91 5.43 32.74 8.18
N GLU A 92 4.85 33.18 7.07
CA GLU A 92 3.64 32.56 6.52
C GLU A 92 3.92 31.17 5.93
N VAL A 93 5.02 30.98 5.19
CA VAL A 93 5.42 29.64 4.70
C VAL A 93 5.72 28.69 5.85
N ASP A 94 6.44 29.14 6.89
CA ASP A 94 6.71 28.34 8.08
C ASP A 94 5.42 27.92 8.81
N LYS A 95 4.45 28.84 8.97
CA LYS A 95 3.11 28.53 9.48
C LYS A 95 2.44 27.43 8.63
N ILE A 96 2.41 27.60 7.31
CA ILE A 96 1.78 26.64 6.39
C ILE A 96 2.45 25.27 6.50
N LEU A 97 3.78 25.21 6.44
CA LEU A 97 4.53 23.95 6.45
C LEU A 97 4.43 23.21 7.77
N ARG A 98 4.26 23.90 8.91
CA ARG A 98 4.01 23.24 10.21
C ARG A 98 2.65 22.53 10.25
N ILE A 99 1.66 23.09 9.57
CA ILE A 99 0.29 22.55 9.56
C ILE A 99 0.09 21.51 8.47
N SER A 100 0.59 21.78 7.27
CA SER A 100 0.40 20.94 6.09
C SER A 100 1.53 21.15 5.06
N GLY A 101 2.63 20.41 5.24
CA GLY A 101 3.76 20.34 4.33
C GLY A 101 3.58 19.32 3.19
N SER A 102 4.71 18.85 2.65
CA SER A 102 4.72 17.85 1.58
C SER A 102 4.44 16.46 2.13
N PRO A 103 3.46 15.71 1.61
CA PRO A 103 3.21 14.32 2.03
C PRO A 103 4.40 13.37 1.83
N TYR A 104 5.43 13.80 1.09
CA TYR A 104 6.66 13.04 0.85
C TYR A 104 7.79 13.38 1.83
N GLU A 105 7.58 14.38 2.70
CA GLU A 105 8.49 14.66 3.79
C GLU A 105 7.95 14.12 5.11
N PRO A 106 8.81 13.63 6.01
CA PRO A 106 8.41 13.37 7.39
C PRO A 106 7.93 14.66 8.10
N ASP A 107 7.12 14.50 9.14
CA ASP A 107 6.49 15.60 9.89
C ASP A 107 5.73 16.59 8.99
N HIS A 108 5.03 16.08 7.98
CA HIS A 108 4.29 16.90 7.03
C HIS A 108 2.98 17.49 7.57
N GLY A 109 2.59 17.19 8.81
CA GLY A 109 1.31 17.62 9.37
C GLY A 109 0.11 16.99 8.65
N SER A 110 -1.01 17.69 8.59
CA SER A 110 -2.23 17.18 7.96
C SER A 110 -2.11 17.18 6.43
N THR A 111 -2.53 16.11 5.78
CA THR A 111 -2.66 16.04 4.32
C THR A 111 -4.09 16.21 3.85
N VAL A 112 -5.04 16.50 4.74
CA VAL A 112 -6.45 16.67 4.40
C VAL A 112 -7.03 17.92 5.03
N ASN A 113 -8.12 18.44 4.46
CA ASN A 113 -8.91 19.50 5.08
C ASN A 113 -9.72 18.90 6.23
N ASN A 114 -9.25 19.16 7.44
CA ASN A 114 -9.83 18.74 8.72
C ASN A 114 -9.81 19.89 9.73
N ASP A 115 -10.25 19.60 10.96
CA ASP A 115 -10.31 20.58 12.04
C ASP A 115 -8.97 21.27 12.30
N VAL A 116 -7.84 20.55 12.24
CA VAL A 116 -6.50 21.11 12.44
C VAL A 116 -6.18 22.16 11.38
N THR A 117 -6.38 21.82 10.10
CA THR A 117 -6.14 22.75 8.99
C THR A 117 -7.13 23.92 8.98
N SER A 118 -8.40 23.66 9.32
CA SER A 118 -9.42 24.69 9.40
C SER A 118 -9.15 25.67 10.54
N GLN A 119 -8.71 25.18 11.69
CA GLN A 119 -8.37 26.03 12.84
C GLN A 119 -7.14 26.91 12.56
N ALA A 120 -6.19 26.41 11.78
CA ALA A 120 -4.99 27.15 11.41
C ALA A 120 -5.18 28.09 10.19
N GLY A 121 -6.34 28.05 9.54
CA GLY A 121 -6.59 28.80 8.31
C GLY A 121 -5.79 28.29 7.13
N VAL A 122 -5.57 26.98 7.01
CA VAL A 122 -4.83 26.36 5.90
C VAL A 122 -5.79 25.55 5.04
N PHE A 123 -5.96 25.93 3.78
CA PHE A 123 -6.71 25.13 2.81
C PHE A 123 -5.73 24.26 2.01
N VAL A 124 -5.91 22.95 2.13
CA VAL A 124 -5.09 21.91 1.51
C VAL A 124 -5.67 21.51 0.16
N VAL A 125 -4.84 21.54 -0.88
CA VAL A 125 -5.17 20.99 -2.20
C VAL A 125 -4.07 20.00 -2.61
N ASN A 126 -4.45 18.74 -2.81
CA ASN A 126 -3.53 17.64 -3.11
C ASN A 126 -3.51 17.29 -4.59
N ARG A 127 -2.56 16.42 -4.94
CA ARG A 127 -2.35 15.93 -6.31
C ARG A 127 -3.61 15.44 -7.03
N TYR A 128 -4.58 14.91 -6.29
CA TYR A 128 -5.82 14.33 -6.83
C TYR A 128 -7.01 15.29 -6.85
N ASP A 129 -6.83 16.51 -6.35
CA ASP A 129 -7.92 17.47 -6.19
C ASP A 129 -8.11 18.35 -7.44
N TRP A 130 -7.26 18.22 -8.48
CA TRP A 130 -7.25 19.07 -9.68
C TRP A 130 -6.76 18.37 -10.96
N SER A 131 -6.80 19.10 -12.07
CA SER A 131 -6.26 18.73 -13.39
C SER A 131 -6.86 17.42 -13.90
N TYR A 132 -6.03 16.44 -14.26
CA TYR A 132 -6.42 15.12 -14.80
C TYR A 132 -7.57 14.44 -14.03
N TYR A 133 -7.61 14.60 -12.71
CA TYR A 133 -8.58 13.95 -11.81
C TYR A 133 -9.93 14.67 -11.73
N ASP A 134 -10.05 15.85 -12.34
CA ASP A 134 -11.28 16.61 -12.45
C ASP A 134 -11.64 16.83 -13.92
N LYS A 135 -12.84 16.41 -14.33
CA LYS A 135 -13.29 16.49 -15.72
C LYS A 135 -14.23 17.67 -16.01
N ARG A 136 -14.54 18.52 -15.02
CA ARG A 136 -15.46 19.64 -15.22
C ARG A 136 -14.84 20.64 -16.18
N CYS A 137 -15.58 21.00 -17.24
CA CYS A 137 -15.11 21.85 -18.35
C CYS A 137 -13.88 21.31 -19.12
N PHE A 138 -13.47 20.05 -18.90
CA PHE A 138 -12.30 19.47 -19.56
C PHE A 138 -12.53 19.29 -21.05
N ASP A 139 -13.70 18.79 -21.46
CA ASP A 139 -14.01 18.56 -22.88
C ASP A 139 -14.13 19.87 -23.68
N GLU A 140 -14.45 20.98 -23.00
CA GLU A 140 -14.59 22.30 -23.61
C GLU A 140 -13.26 23.02 -23.78
N ILE A 141 -12.39 22.94 -22.77
CA ILE A 141 -11.14 23.74 -22.69
C ILE A 141 -9.90 22.90 -22.98
N GLY A 142 -9.89 21.64 -22.55
CA GLY A 142 -8.72 20.76 -22.54
C GLY A 142 -7.60 21.21 -21.58
N GLU A 143 -6.46 20.50 -21.61
CA GLU A 143 -5.26 20.90 -20.85
C GLU A 143 -4.37 21.92 -21.60
N GLY A 144 -4.78 22.31 -22.81
CA GLY A 144 -3.97 23.09 -23.74
C GLY A 144 -2.87 22.26 -24.43
N GLN A 145 -1.86 22.93 -24.99
CA GLN A 145 -0.71 22.26 -25.60
C GLN A 145 0.12 21.50 -24.56
N LYS A 146 0.76 20.40 -24.98
CA LYS A 146 1.70 19.63 -24.15
C LYS A 146 3.13 20.07 -24.40
N GLU A 147 3.98 19.91 -23.39
CA GLU A 147 5.42 20.01 -23.61
C GLU A 147 5.95 18.85 -24.46
N GLY A 148 7.15 19.05 -25.02
CA GLY A 148 7.88 17.99 -25.71
C GLY A 148 8.45 16.94 -24.75
N ASP A 149 9.32 16.08 -25.27
CA ASP A 149 9.94 14.97 -24.52
C ASP A 149 10.75 15.44 -23.29
N ASP A 150 11.13 16.72 -23.23
CA ASP A 150 11.90 17.32 -22.13
C ASP A 150 11.12 17.39 -20.81
N ASP A 151 9.80 17.64 -20.85
CA ASP A 151 8.94 17.64 -19.65
C ASP A 151 7.51 17.21 -19.98
N VAL A 152 7.34 15.92 -20.27
CA VAL A 152 6.03 15.32 -20.59
C VAL A 152 4.98 15.48 -19.48
N LEU A 153 5.40 15.84 -18.26
CA LEU A 153 4.56 16.01 -17.08
C LEU A 153 4.20 17.48 -16.82
N ALA A 154 4.51 18.40 -17.75
CA ALA A 154 4.33 19.84 -17.55
C ALA A 154 2.90 20.28 -17.13
N ASN A 155 1.86 19.60 -17.62
CA ASN A 155 0.46 19.87 -17.22
C ASN A 155 0.13 19.40 -15.79
N SER A 156 1.02 18.61 -15.18
CA SER A 156 0.93 18.07 -13.82
C SER A 156 1.98 18.65 -12.86
N ASN A 157 2.67 19.73 -13.27
CA ASN A 157 3.62 20.50 -12.46
C ASN A 157 3.50 22.02 -12.72
N SER A 158 2.37 22.46 -13.29
CA SER A 158 2.06 23.87 -13.50
C SER A 158 0.58 24.20 -13.28
N LEU A 159 0.33 25.44 -12.87
CA LEU A 159 -1.01 25.96 -12.69
C LEU A 159 -1.07 27.47 -12.92
N GLY A 160 -2.25 27.99 -13.21
CA GLY A 160 -2.53 29.42 -13.18
C GLY A 160 -3.12 29.82 -11.84
N LEU A 161 -2.84 31.06 -11.42
CA LEU A 161 -3.52 31.75 -10.32
C LEU A 161 -3.98 33.11 -10.84
N VAL A 162 -5.29 33.32 -10.89
CA VAL A 162 -5.90 34.40 -11.69
C VAL A 162 -7.01 35.09 -10.90
N ASP A 163 -7.06 36.42 -10.95
CA ASP A 163 -8.22 37.15 -10.43
C ASP A 163 -9.48 36.73 -11.19
N ARG A 164 -10.55 36.41 -10.47
CA ARG A 164 -11.80 35.93 -11.08
C ARG A 164 -12.35 36.87 -12.15
N PHE A 165 -12.13 38.18 -12.03
CA PHE A 165 -12.57 39.19 -12.99
C PHE A 165 -12.10 38.92 -14.43
N VAL A 166 -10.90 38.33 -14.62
CA VAL A 166 -10.30 38.06 -15.93
C VAL A 166 -10.06 36.57 -16.21
N ALA A 167 -10.59 35.67 -15.39
CA ALA A 167 -10.27 34.24 -15.43
C ALA A 167 -10.46 33.61 -16.83
N GLN A 168 -11.58 33.89 -17.50
CA GLN A 168 -11.86 33.34 -18.83
C GLN A 168 -10.94 33.92 -19.92
N GLU A 169 -10.63 35.21 -19.85
CA GLU A 169 -9.71 35.88 -20.78
C GLU A 169 -8.30 35.29 -20.69
N MET A 170 -7.81 35.08 -19.46
CA MET A 170 -6.50 34.46 -19.23
C MET A 170 -6.44 33.01 -19.69
N VAL A 171 -7.50 32.22 -19.48
CA VAL A 171 -7.57 30.85 -20.01
C VAL A 171 -7.45 30.84 -21.55
N GLN A 172 -8.19 31.72 -22.23
CA GLN A 172 -8.12 31.84 -23.69
C GLN A 172 -6.74 32.27 -24.17
N ARG A 173 -6.07 33.19 -23.46
CA ARG A 173 -4.70 33.61 -23.75
C ARG A 173 -3.71 32.43 -23.72
N TRP A 174 -3.87 31.52 -22.76
CA TRP A 174 -2.93 30.41 -22.52
C TRP A 174 -3.24 29.11 -23.28
N GLN A 175 -4.47 28.91 -23.77
CA GLN A 175 -4.93 27.65 -24.36
C GLN A 175 -4.06 27.13 -25.51
N GLY A 176 -3.54 28.04 -26.35
CA GLY A 176 -2.67 27.70 -27.48
C GLY A 176 -1.18 27.56 -27.15
N GLN A 177 -0.79 27.72 -25.88
CA GLN A 177 0.61 27.78 -25.46
C GLN A 177 0.98 26.56 -24.62
N ARG A 178 2.25 26.13 -24.75
CA ARG A 178 2.81 25.10 -23.88
C ARG A 178 2.98 25.64 -22.45
N PRO A 179 2.87 24.81 -21.41
CA PRO A 179 2.96 25.26 -20.03
C PRO A 179 4.19 26.11 -19.70
N SER A 180 5.37 25.78 -20.23
CA SER A 180 6.60 26.55 -19.96
C SER A 180 6.61 27.94 -20.61
N GLN A 181 5.74 28.16 -21.60
CA GLN A 181 5.70 29.37 -22.41
C GLN A 181 4.56 30.33 -21.99
N ARG A 182 3.64 29.87 -21.13
CA ARG A 182 2.52 30.68 -20.65
C ARG A 182 3.03 31.86 -19.83
N ASP A 183 2.74 33.05 -20.30
CA ASP A 183 3.21 34.30 -19.71
C ASP A 183 2.35 34.77 -18.53
N SER A 184 2.96 35.57 -17.65
CA SER A 184 2.23 36.25 -16.57
C SER A 184 1.73 37.62 -17.02
N ALA A 185 0.56 38.03 -16.53
CA ALA A 185 -0.07 39.32 -16.74
C ALA A 185 -0.48 39.94 -15.40
N GLU A 186 -0.90 41.22 -15.41
CA GLU A 186 -1.23 41.99 -14.20
C GLU A 186 -2.21 41.28 -13.25
N HIS A 187 -3.22 40.61 -13.80
CA HIS A 187 -4.30 39.95 -13.04
C HIS A 187 -4.23 38.41 -13.09
N GLY A 188 -3.16 37.83 -13.63
CA GLY A 188 -3.04 36.37 -13.71
C GLY A 188 -1.61 35.92 -13.94
N ILE A 189 -1.16 34.98 -13.12
CA ILE A 189 0.21 34.42 -13.18
C ILE A 189 0.15 32.94 -13.51
N TRP A 190 1.14 32.47 -14.27
CA TRP A 190 1.36 31.06 -14.54
C TRP A 190 2.58 30.57 -13.77
N LEU A 191 2.39 29.57 -12.92
CA LEU A 191 3.44 28.98 -12.09
C LEU A 191 3.82 27.63 -12.67
N TYR A 192 5.10 27.44 -12.98
CA TYR A 192 5.64 26.22 -13.59
C TYR A 192 6.86 25.74 -12.81
N ILE A 193 6.88 24.45 -12.47
CA ILE A 193 8.01 23.79 -11.80
C ILE A 193 8.59 22.77 -12.81
N PRO A 194 9.71 23.09 -13.49
CA PRO A 194 10.29 22.21 -14.49
C PRO A 194 10.61 20.82 -13.92
N HIS A 195 10.22 19.77 -14.66
CA HIS A 195 10.43 18.36 -14.31
C HIS A 195 9.81 17.94 -12.96
N GLY A 196 8.94 18.77 -12.38
CA GLY A 196 8.20 18.42 -11.19
C GLY A 196 7.23 17.26 -11.46
N GLU A 197 6.95 16.47 -10.44
CA GLU A 197 5.92 15.44 -10.48
C GLU A 197 4.90 15.68 -9.36
N TYR A 198 3.61 15.63 -9.71
CA TYR A 198 2.48 15.97 -8.85
C TYR A 198 2.46 17.43 -8.39
N MET A 199 1.25 17.96 -8.25
CA MET A 199 1.03 19.30 -7.73
C MET A 199 0.50 19.22 -6.32
N PHE A 200 0.95 20.13 -5.47
CA PHE A 200 0.41 20.38 -4.14
C PHE A 200 0.28 21.89 -3.91
N GLY A 201 -0.79 22.27 -3.24
CA GLY A 201 -1.13 23.67 -3.00
C GLY A 201 -1.64 23.87 -1.59
N ARG A 202 -1.22 24.97 -0.97
CA ARG A 202 -1.66 25.35 0.37
C ARG A 202 -2.01 26.83 0.35
N PHE A 203 -3.27 27.16 0.55
CA PHE A 203 -3.65 28.55 0.79
C PHE A 203 -3.58 28.83 2.29
N GLY A 204 -2.91 29.93 2.66
CA GLY A 204 -3.00 30.50 4.00
C GLY A 204 -4.09 31.57 4.04
N PHE A 205 -4.99 31.48 5.00
CA PHE A 205 -6.05 32.45 5.26
C PHE A 205 -5.66 33.44 6.35
N ASN A 206 -6.30 34.61 6.31
CA ASN A 206 -6.24 35.58 7.39
C ASN A 206 -6.79 35.00 8.70
N ASP A 207 -6.51 35.66 9.82
CA ASP A 207 -6.82 35.15 11.16
C ASP A 207 -8.34 35.02 11.43
N THR A 208 -9.17 35.66 10.60
CA THR A 208 -10.65 35.53 10.62
C THR A 208 -11.17 34.41 9.71
N HIS A 209 -10.30 33.72 8.98
CA HIS A 209 -10.60 32.67 7.99
C HIS A 209 -11.54 33.12 6.86
N THR A 210 -11.59 34.42 6.56
CA THR A 210 -12.52 34.99 5.56
C THR A 210 -11.92 35.15 4.17
N ALA A 211 -10.59 35.24 4.07
CA ALA A 211 -9.90 35.41 2.79
C ALA A 211 -8.50 34.80 2.83
N ALA A 212 -8.13 34.10 1.75
CA ALA A 212 -6.76 33.69 1.48
C ALA A 212 -5.87 34.93 1.32
N ARG A 213 -4.66 34.87 1.88
CA ARG A 213 -3.63 35.91 1.81
C ARG A 213 -2.30 35.39 1.28
N SER A 214 -2.18 34.07 1.13
CA SER A 214 -0.99 33.40 0.62
C SER A 214 -1.33 32.09 -0.09
N PHE A 215 -0.44 31.65 -0.96
CA PHE A 215 -0.52 30.38 -1.69
C PHE A 215 0.88 29.81 -1.89
N LEU A 216 1.12 28.61 -1.35
CA LEU A 216 2.32 27.82 -1.58
C LEU A 216 2.03 26.73 -2.61
N PHE A 217 2.78 26.71 -3.70
CA PHE A 217 2.71 25.71 -4.77
C PHE A 217 4.02 24.93 -4.85
N PHE A 218 3.95 23.60 -4.80
CA PHE A 218 5.13 22.73 -4.81
C PHE A 218 4.82 21.38 -5.44
N SER A 219 5.85 20.56 -5.66
CA SER A 219 5.74 19.22 -6.23
C SER A 219 6.21 18.13 -5.28
N ALA A 220 6.04 16.86 -5.64
CA ALA A 220 6.58 15.74 -4.85
C ALA A 220 8.11 15.73 -4.80
N CYS A 221 8.77 16.41 -5.72
CA CYS A 221 10.23 16.55 -5.77
C CYS A 221 10.74 17.70 -4.90
N THR A 222 9.86 18.51 -4.31
CA THR A 222 10.26 19.64 -3.46
C THR A 222 10.68 19.14 -2.07
N GLU A 223 11.95 19.28 -1.73
CA GLU A 223 12.49 19.07 -0.38
C GLU A 223 12.68 20.41 0.33
N PHE A 224 11.81 20.72 1.29
CA PHE A 224 11.81 22.00 2.01
C PHE A 224 13.03 22.18 2.90
N SER A 225 13.67 21.09 3.33
CA SER A 225 14.97 21.10 4.01
C SER A 225 16.12 21.61 3.12
N ARG A 226 15.93 21.59 1.80
CA ARG A 226 16.89 22.09 0.79
C ARG A 226 16.33 23.23 -0.05
N THR A 227 15.12 23.71 0.23
CA THR A 227 14.49 24.79 -0.52
C THR A 227 14.71 26.11 0.18
N ILE A 228 15.06 27.16 -0.57
CA ILE A 228 15.23 28.52 -0.06
C ILE A 228 14.40 29.52 -0.88
N PHE A 229 14.15 30.70 -0.31
CA PHE A 229 13.72 31.85 -1.10
C PHE A 229 14.87 32.37 -1.98
N LEU A 230 14.59 32.67 -3.24
CA LEU A 230 15.59 33.32 -4.10
C LEU A 230 16.00 34.69 -3.52
N GLY A 231 17.30 34.90 -3.35
CA GLY A 231 17.89 36.15 -2.87
C GLY A 231 18.25 36.19 -1.38
N ILE A 232 17.82 35.21 -0.57
CA ILE A 232 18.17 35.13 0.85
C ILE A 232 18.61 33.70 1.27
N PRO A 233 19.66 33.57 2.11
CA PRO A 233 20.09 32.28 2.64
C PRO A 233 19.16 31.78 3.75
N GLY A 234 19.05 30.46 3.91
CA GLY A 234 18.24 29.79 4.94
C GLY A 234 17.07 29.00 4.34
N THR A 235 17.01 27.72 4.70
CA THR A 235 16.06 26.73 4.18
C THR A 235 14.67 26.89 4.82
N LEU A 236 13.64 26.40 4.15
CA LEU A 236 12.26 26.50 4.63
C LEU A 236 11.94 25.53 5.77
N ARG A 237 12.72 24.46 5.90
CA ARG A 237 12.74 23.56 7.05
C ARG A 237 14.16 23.27 7.48
N GLU A 238 14.33 22.91 8.74
CA GLU A 238 15.58 22.37 9.24
C GLU A 238 15.72 20.91 8.81
N TYR A 239 16.90 20.56 8.32
CA TYR A 239 17.22 19.16 8.06
C TYR A 239 17.41 18.43 9.39
N MET A 240 16.75 17.28 9.53
CA MET A 240 16.95 16.36 10.65
C MET A 240 17.20 14.98 10.08
N THR A 241 18.29 14.35 10.53
CA THR A 241 18.54 12.93 10.24
C THR A 241 17.42 12.06 10.82
N HIS A 242 17.29 10.84 10.31
CA HIS A 242 16.29 9.89 10.81
C HIS A 242 16.47 9.57 12.29
N GLN A 243 17.72 9.47 12.75
CA GLN A 243 18.03 9.26 14.16
C GLN A 243 17.61 10.45 15.02
N GLU A 244 17.98 11.68 14.66
CA GLU A 244 17.60 12.89 15.42
C GLU A 244 16.08 13.05 15.50
N ARG A 245 15.37 12.72 14.42
CA ARG A 245 13.91 12.75 14.38
C ARG A 245 13.31 11.70 15.29
N PHE A 246 13.79 10.46 15.22
CA PHE A 246 13.33 9.38 16.09
C PHE A 246 13.53 9.73 17.57
N GLU A 247 14.71 10.25 17.93
CA GLU A 247 15.00 10.72 19.29
C GLU A 247 14.11 11.90 19.72
N ARG A 248 13.78 12.81 18.80
CA ARG A 248 12.83 13.90 19.07
C ARG A 248 11.43 13.36 19.33
N GLN A 249 10.93 12.46 18.48
CA GLN A 249 9.61 11.84 18.62
C GLN A 249 9.48 11.07 19.95
N LEU A 250 10.54 10.40 20.40
CA LEU A 250 10.59 9.78 21.72
C LEU A 250 10.45 10.81 22.86
N ARG A 251 11.15 11.94 22.77
CA ARG A 251 11.03 13.03 23.76
C ARG A 251 9.65 13.70 23.74
N GLU A 252 9.04 13.79 22.56
CA GLU A 252 7.69 14.37 22.36
C GLU A 252 6.57 13.40 22.77
N GLY A 253 6.89 12.13 23.08
CA GLY A 253 5.92 11.14 23.53
C GLY A 253 5.01 10.61 22.42
N VAL A 254 5.52 10.56 21.17
CA VAL A 254 4.80 9.94 20.04
C VAL A 254 4.45 8.48 20.37
N ASP A 255 3.24 8.06 20.02
CA ASP A 255 2.78 6.69 20.21
C ASP A 255 3.39 5.73 19.18
N PHE A 256 4.17 4.76 19.66
CA PHE A 256 4.76 3.68 18.85
C PHE A 256 4.10 2.31 19.12
N SER A 257 2.91 2.29 19.74
CA SER A 257 2.11 1.08 19.97
C SER A 257 1.72 0.37 18.68
N GLY A 258 1.52 1.15 17.61
CA GLY A 258 1.07 0.67 16.30
C GLY A 258 -0.38 0.20 16.26
N MET A 259 -1.20 0.57 17.25
CA MET A 259 -2.61 0.20 17.28
C MET A 259 -3.40 0.82 16.13
N ASP A 260 -3.18 2.11 15.84
CA ASP A 260 -3.84 2.79 14.73
C ASP A 260 -3.48 2.14 13.39
N ILE A 261 -2.20 1.82 13.19
CA ILE A 261 -1.70 1.12 12.01
C ILE A 261 -2.35 -0.26 11.89
N ALA A 262 -2.47 -1.01 12.99
CA ALA A 262 -3.10 -2.33 12.98
C ALA A 262 -4.59 -2.24 12.65
N GLN A 263 -5.31 -1.24 13.19
CA GLN A 263 -6.71 -1.00 12.87
C GLN A 263 -6.90 -0.61 11.41
N ASP A 264 -6.06 0.30 10.90
CA ASP A 264 -6.03 0.68 9.49
C ASP A 264 -5.75 -0.54 8.62
N MET A 265 -4.72 -1.33 8.93
CA MET A 265 -4.36 -2.53 8.16
C MET A 265 -5.45 -3.59 8.20
N LEU A 266 -6.09 -3.84 9.34
CA LEU A 266 -7.21 -4.79 9.44
C LEU A 266 -8.44 -4.31 8.67
N SER A 267 -8.76 -3.02 8.75
CA SER A 267 -9.79 -2.41 7.89
C SER A 267 -9.44 -2.56 6.40
N CYS A 268 -8.13 -2.56 6.11
CA CYS A 268 -7.54 -2.73 4.79
C CYS A 268 -7.13 -4.18 4.45
N GLN A 269 -7.52 -5.20 5.21
CA GLN A 269 -7.20 -6.60 4.88
C GLN A 269 -8.44 -7.48 4.81
N TYR A 270 -9.64 -6.94 5.05
CA TYR A 270 -10.90 -7.68 5.11
C TYR A 270 -10.85 -8.93 6.03
N VAL A 271 -9.89 -8.97 6.95
CA VAL A 271 -9.87 -9.93 8.06
C VAL A 271 -10.79 -9.35 9.11
N SER A 272 -11.98 -9.93 9.24
CA SER A 272 -12.84 -9.58 10.36
C SER A 272 -12.15 -10.07 11.64
N PRO A 273 -12.09 -9.25 12.71
CA PRO A 273 -11.62 -9.76 13.98
C PRO A 273 -12.45 -11.00 14.37
N PRO A 274 -11.85 -11.96 15.07
CA PRO A 274 -12.59 -13.14 15.49
C PRO A 274 -13.82 -12.74 16.33
N PRO A 275 -14.89 -13.54 16.34
CA PRO A 275 -16.03 -13.34 17.20
C PRO A 275 -15.60 -13.04 18.65
N THR A 276 -16.37 -12.23 19.39
CA THR A 276 -15.97 -11.80 20.75
C THR A 276 -15.67 -12.97 21.69
N ASN A 277 -16.32 -14.12 21.50
CA ASN A 277 -16.08 -15.34 22.28
C ASN A 277 -14.78 -16.09 21.91
N GLU A 278 -14.12 -15.71 20.81
CA GLU A 278 -12.85 -16.25 20.32
C GLU A 278 -11.70 -15.23 20.48
N GLN A 279 -11.99 -14.00 20.90
CA GLN A 279 -10.98 -13.00 21.22
C GLN A 279 -10.30 -13.38 22.54
N LEU A 280 -8.98 -13.54 22.48
CA LEU A 280 -8.13 -13.89 23.62
C LEU A 280 -7.44 -12.66 24.20
N GLY A 281 -7.06 -12.76 25.48
CA GLY A 281 -6.40 -11.69 26.23
C GLY A 281 -7.32 -10.51 26.61
N PRO A 282 -6.77 -9.44 27.21
CA PRO A 282 -5.39 -9.38 27.70
C PRO A 282 -5.15 -10.40 28.81
N TYR A 283 -3.96 -10.97 28.86
CA TYR A 283 -3.55 -11.94 29.87
C TYR A 283 -3.01 -11.25 31.13
N ASP A 284 -3.03 -11.95 32.26
CA ASP A 284 -2.39 -11.42 33.46
C ASP A 284 -0.85 -11.48 33.28
N PRO A 285 -0.10 -10.38 33.51
CA PRO A 285 1.36 -10.38 33.32
C PRO A 285 2.13 -11.42 34.16
N SER A 286 1.52 -11.96 35.22
CA SER A 286 2.07 -13.08 35.99
C SER A 286 2.14 -14.38 35.18
N GLU A 287 1.31 -14.51 34.15
CA GLU A 287 1.21 -15.67 33.24
C GLU A 287 2.22 -15.61 32.08
N TYR A 288 2.87 -14.46 31.88
CA TYR A 288 3.83 -14.26 30.81
C TYR A 288 5.01 -15.25 30.88
N ILE A 289 5.13 -16.05 29.84
CA ILE A 289 6.11 -17.13 29.73
C ILE A 289 7.48 -16.66 29.27
N LEU A 290 7.60 -15.51 28.61
CA LEU A 290 8.87 -14.88 28.23
C LEU A 290 9.17 -13.70 29.15
N LYS A 291 10.28 -13.75 29.88
CA LYS A 291 10.82 -12.61 30.63
C LYS A 291 11.81 -11.85 29.75
N GLU A 292 12.18 -10.65 30.18
CA GLU A 292 13.13 -9.78 29.48
C GLU A 292 14.41 -10.49 29.03
N GLN A 293 15.05 -11.26 29.92
CA GLN A 293 16.26 -12.00 29.57
C GLN A 293 16.00 -13.01 28.45
N ASP A 294 14.85 -13.69 28.45
CA ASP A 294 14.49 -14.65 27.40
C ASP A 294 14.37 -13.93 26.05
N ILE A 295 13.71 -12.77 26.02
CA ILE A 295 13.48 -11.97 24.80
C ILE A 295 14.79 -11.37 24.26
N GLU A 296 15.69 -10.92 25.14
CA GLU A 296 17.02 -10.44 24.75
C GLU A 296 17.87 -11.55 24.14
N SER A 297 17.81 -12.77 24.69
CA SER A 297 18.50 -13.95 24.13
C SER A 297 17.97 -14.30 22.74
N LEU A 298 16.65 -14.28 22.55
CA LEU A 298 16.00 -14.47 21.24
C LEU A 298 16.42 -13.40 20.23
N ARG A 299 16.47 -12.12 20.64
CA ARG A 299 16.92 -11.01 19.77
C ARG A 299 18.36 -11.22 19.26
N ASN A 300 19.24 -11.75 20.11
CA ASN A 300 20.66 -11.95 19.79
C ASN A 300 20.93 -13.20 18.96
N TYR A 301 19.96 -14.10 18.79
CA TYR A 301 20.16 -15.38 18.12
C TYR A 301 20.30 -15.27 16.60
N ARG A 302 21.13 -16.14 16.00
CA ARG A 302 21.29 -16.31 14.55
C ARG A 302 21.54 -17.78 14.23
N GLU A 303 20.67 -18.41 13.44
CA GLU A 303 20.79 -19.82 13.08
C GLU A 303 21.97 -20.10 12.12
N ASN A 304 22.42 -19.10 11.33
CA ASN A 304 23.48 -19.23 10.31
C ASN A 304 24.61 -18.19 10.46
N ALA A 305 25.16 -18.00 11.66
CA ALA A 305 26.30 -17.10 11.89
C ALA A 305 27.62 -17.69 11.36
N SER A 306 27.77 -17.74 10.05
CA SER A 306 29.07 -17.86 9.38
C SER A 306 29.17 -16.76 8.34
N VAL A 307 29.75 -15.63 8.75
CA VAL A 307 30.65 -14.71 8.02
C VAL A 307 30.89 -13.49 8.93
N ASP A 308 32.15 -13.33 9.31
CA ASP A 308 32.88 -12.15 9.82
C ASP A 308 32.12 -10.92 10.32
N GLY A 309 32.30 -10.63 11.62
CA GLY A 309 32.53 -9.27 12.14
C GLY A 309 31.42 -8.21 12.00
N ALA A 310 30.24 -8.53 11.51
CA ALA A 310 29.12 -7.59 11.44
C ALA A 310 28.59 -7.27 12.84
N GLU A 311 28.43 -5.97 13.16
CA GLU A 311 27.74 -5.51 14.37
C GLU A 311 26.36 -6.17 14.51
N PRO A 312 25.82 -6.32 15.74
CA PRO A 312 24.51 -6.93 15.94
C PRO A 312 23.43 -6.23 15.09
N THR A 313 22.87 -6.96 14.14
CA THR A 313 21.92 -6.47 13.12
C THR A 313 20.59 -5.97 13.70
N ILE A 314 20.31 -6.24 14.98
CA ILE A 314 19.19 -5.68 15.74
C ILE A 314 19.75 -4.89 16.92
N HIS A 315 19.72 -3.56 16.86
CA HIS A 315 20.44 -2.68 17.80
C HIS A 315 19.77 -2.51 19.19
N GLY A 316 18.90 -3.44 19.58
CA GLY A 316 18.30 -3.52 20.91
C GLY A 316 16.95 -2.81 21.04
N PHE A 317 16.33 -2.95 22.21
CA PHE A 317 15.08 -2.29 22.56
C PHE A 317 15.34 -0.89 23.14
N ILE A 318 14.29 -0.09 23.31
CA ILE A 318 14.41 1.29 23.81
C ILE A 318 13.33 1.59 24.86
N ASP A 319 13.72 2.26 25.94
CA ASP A 319 12.77 2.83 26.90
C ASP A 319 12.13 4.09 26.32
N PRO A 320 10.81 4.32 26.51
CA PRO A 320 9.87 3.61 27.40
C PRO A 320 9.15 2.40 26.76
N TRP A 321 9.45 2.05 25.51
CA TRP A 321 8.70 1.07 24.72
C TRP A 321 9.09 -0.38 24.94
N LYS A 322 10.16 -0.64 25.71
CA LYS A 322 10.65 -1.99 26.03
C LYS A 322 9.59 -2.87 26.69
N GLN A 323 8.96 -2.39 27.78
CA GLN A 323 7.92 -3.17 28.46
C GLN A 323 6.64 -3.36 27.63
N PRO A 324 6.09 -2.33 26.96
CA PRO A 324 4.98 -2.52 26.01
C PRO A 324 5.27 -3.54 24.91
N LEU A 325 6.49 -3.55 24.37
CA LEU A 325 6.93 -4.54 23.38
C LEU A 325 6.95 -5.95 23.97
N PHE A 326 7.49 -6.13 25.18
CA PHE A 326 7.53 -7.44 25.84
C PHE A 326 6.15 -7.97 26.18
N ASN A 327 5.24 -7.07 26.57
CA ASN A 327 3.84 -7.42 26.79
C ASN A 327 3.22 -7.90 25.47
N LEU A 328 3.38 -7.15 24.37
CA LEU A 328 2.88 -7.55 23.05
C LEU A 328 3.38 -8.95 22.64
N LEU A 329 4.68 -9.19 22.77
CA LEU A 329 5.29 -10.48 22.45
C LEU A 329 4.69 -11.62 23.29
N ASN A 330 4.44 -11.39 24.59
CA ASN A 330 3.78 -12.38 25.43
C ASN A 330 2.30 -12.57 25.08
N GLU A 331 1.54 -11.50 24.85
CA GLU A 331 0.13 -11.57 24.44
C GLU A 331 -0.02 -12.41 23.16
N MET A 332 0.87 -12.22 22.20
CA MET A 332 0.91 -13.01 20.96
C MET A 332 1.19 -14.49 21.22
N VAL A 333 2.18 -14.82 22.06
CA VAL A 333 2.51 -16.24 22.33
C VAL A 333 1.44 -16.95 23.11
N LEU A 334 0.85 -16.29 24.12
CA LEU A 334 -0.19 -16.89 24.93
C LEU A 334 -1.44 -17.15 24.09
N SER A 335 -1.81 -16.19 23.22
CA SER A 335 -2.89 -16.37 22.25
C SER A 335 -2.60 -17.53 21.29
N TYR A 336 -1.37 -17.62 20.76
CA TYR A 336 -0.97 -18.71 19.87
C TYR A 336 -1.05 -20.07 20.56
N LEU A 337 -0.57 -20.16 21.80
CA LEU A 337 -0.58 -21.39 22.59
C LEU A 337 -1.99 -21.86 22.92
N GLU A 338 -2.85 -20.96 23.37
CA GLU A 338 -4.21 -21.29 23.77
C GLU A 338 -5.09 -21.64 22.57
N HIS A 339 -4.95 -20.92 21.46
CA HIS A 339 -5.77 -21.14 20.28
C HIS A 339 -5.27 -22.30 19.40
N PHE A 340 -3.97 -22.36 19.09
CA PHE A 340 -3.44 -23.30 18.09
C PHE A 340 -2.77 -24.53 18.69
N ILE A 341 -2.16 -24.43 19.87
CA ILE A 341 -1.40 -25.55 20.44
C ILE A 341 -2.26 -26.40 21.37
N LEU A 342 -2.95 -25.77 22.33
CA LEU A 342 -3.70 -26.45 23.38
C LEU A 342 -4.72 -27.48 22.87
N PRO A 343 -5.51 -27.22 21.81
CA PRO A 343 -6.49 -28.18 21.31
C PRO A 343 -5.89 -29.50 20.77
N HIS A 344 -4.60 -29.51 20.44
CA HIS A 344 -3.93 -30.63 19.76
C HIS A 344 -2.91 -31.37 20.63
N LEU A 345 -2.79 -31.00 21.91
CA LEU A 345 -1.80 -31.56 22.83
C LEU A 345 -2.13 -32.97 23.38
N GLY A 346 -3.21 -33.61 22.94
CA GLY A 346 -3.71 -34.90 23.45
C GLY A 346 -3.43 -36.16 22.60
N GLY A 347 -2.56 -36.10 21.59
CA GLY A 347 -2.32 -37.23 20.66
C GLY A 347 -1.54 -38.43 21.24
N ASP A 348 -1.71 -39.61 20.62
CA ASP A 348 -1.10 -40.88 21.06
C ASP A 348 0.43 -40.95 20.88
N SER A 349 1.01 -40.16 19.96
CA SER A 349 2.46 -40.11 19.70
C SER A 349 2.98 -38.71 19.32
N MET A 350 4.28 -38.45 19.56
CA MET A 350 4.96 -37.19 19.18
C MET A 350 4.89 -36.91 17.68
N ALA A 351 4.94 -37.95 16.84
CA ALA A 351 4.87 -37.81 15.39
C ALA A 351 3.48 -37.36 14.95
N ASP A 352 2.42 -37.94 15.52
CA ASP A 352 1.04 -37.58 15.18
C ASP A 352 0.70 -36.16 15.65
N MET A 353 1.20 -35.78 16.82
CA MET A 353 1.08 -34.41 17.35
C MET A 353 1.79 -33.40 16.43
N ALA A 354 3.03 -33.70 16.00
CA ALA A 354 3.77 -32.83 15.10
C ALA A 354 3.06 -32.62 13.76
N LYS A 355 2.51 -33.68 13.17
CA LYS A 355 1.76 -33.60 11.91
C LYS A 355 0.45 -32.83 12.05
N THR A 356 -0.19 -32.92 13.21
CA THR A 356 -1.43 -32.19 13.50
C THR A 356 -1.16 -30.70 13.68
N LEU A 357 -0.09 -30.36 14.41
CA LEU A 357 0.30 -28.97 14.67
C LEU A 357 0.88 -28.28 13.43
N PHE A 358 1.57 -29.02 12.56
CA PHE A 358 2.26 -28.49 11.39
C PHE A 358 1.89 -29.32 10.15
N PRO A 359 0.65 -29.21 9.64
CA PRO A 359 0.15 -30.07 8.58
C PRO A 359 0.96 -29.97 7.27
N ASP A 360 1.63 -28.86 6.99
CA ASP A 360 2.44 -28.67 5.79
C ASP A 360 3.93 -28.99 5.97
N TYR A 361 4.28 -29.85 6.95
CA TYR A 361 5.68 -30.15 7.30
C TYR A 361 6.55 -30.77 6.19
N GLU A 362 5.95 -31.33 5.13
CA GLU A 362 6.66 -31.90 3.96
C GLU A 362 6.72 -30.94 2.77
N ARG A 363 6.19 -29.71 2.91
CA ARG A 363 6.13 -28.73 1.83
C ARG A 363 7.54 -28.36 1.36
N ASP A 364 7.87 -28.73 0.13
CA ASP A 364 9.11 -28.27 -0.51
C ASP A 364 8.91 -26.82 -0.98
N SER A 365 9.35 -25.88 -0.13
CA SER A 365 9.29 -24.44 -0.43
C SER A 365 10.65 -23.78 -0.19
N ARG A 366 10.94 -22.75 -1.00
CA ARG A 366 12.07 -21.84 -0.78
C ARG A 366 11.57 -20.38 -0.80
N PRO A 367 11.68 -19.63 0.30
CA PRO A 367 12.19 -20.05 1.62
C PRO A 367 11.34 -21.17 2.27
N ILE A 368 11.92 -21.86 3.24
CA ILE A 368 11.26 -22.95 3.98
C ILE A 368 10.04 -22.35 4.69
N SER A 369 8.85 -22.94 4.54
CA SER A 369 7.64 -22.44 5.17
C SER A 369 7.66 -22.63 6.69
N LEU A 370 6.89 -21.80 7.41
CA LEU A 370 6.79 -21.83 8.87
C LEU A 370 6.45 -23.22 9.44
N ASP A 371 5.54 -23.98 8.81
CA ASP A 371 5.19 -25.34 9.21
C ASP A 371 6.37 -26.31 9.11
N VAL A 372 7.14 -26.23 8.03
CA VAL A 372 8.30 -27.11 7.81
C VAL A 372 9.39 -26.83 8.85
N ALA A 373 9.66 -25.54 9.11
CA ALA A 373 10.62 -25.14 10.13
C ALA A 373 10.13 -25.54 11.54
N SER A 374 8.88 -25.24 11.87
CA SER A 374 8.28 -25.56 13.16
C SER A 374 8.22 -27.06 13.40
N TYR A 375 7.87 -27.88 12.40
CA TYR A 375 7.92 -29.34 12.52
C TYR A 375 9.33 -29.85 12.80
N ARG A 376 10.36 -29.29 12.15
CA ARG A 376 11.77 -29.65 12.42
C ARG A 376 12.14 -29.30 13.85
N HIS A 377 11.88 -28.08 14.29
CA HIS A 377 12.16 -27.65 15.67
C HIS A 377 11.36 -28.47 16.70
N PHE A 378 10.12 -28.85 16.38
CA PHE A 378 9.29 -29.65 17.28
C PHE A 378 9.83 -31.09 17.42
N THR A 379 10.13 -31.75 16.31
CA THR A 379 10.46 -33.19 16.27
C THR A 379 11.92 -33.50 16.53
N GLN A 380 12.84 -32.58 16.21
CA GLN A 380 14.27 -32.82 16.31
C GLN A 380 14.87 -32.17 17.57
N PRO A 381 15.90 -32.79 18.16
CA PRO A 381 16.68 -32.12 19.20
C PRO A 381 17.33 -30.87 18.62
N ASP A 382 17.49 -29.85 19.47
CA ASP A 382 18.06 -28.57 19.06
C ASP A 382 19.53 -28.76 18.68
N LEU A 383 19.83 -28.70 17.38
CA LEU A 383 21.20 -28.84 16.88
C LEU A 383 22.00 -27.55 17.15
N ASN A 384 21.33 -26.41 17.28
CA ASN A 384 21.93 -25.08 17.43
C ASN A 384 21.18 -24.29 18.53
N PRO A 385 21.36 -24.64 19.82
CA PRO A 385 20.62 -24.02 20.91
C PRO A 385 20.84 -22.51 20.98
N ILE A 386 19.78 -21.79 21.30
CA ILE A 386 19.82 -20.34 21.48
C ILE A 386 20.68 -20.02 22.69
N SER A 387 21.78 -19.29 22.47
CA SER A 387 22.70 -18.88 23.54
C SER A 387 21.96 -18.03 24.58
N ASP A 388 22.21 -18.30 25.87
CA ASP A 388 21.60 -17.62 27.02
C ASP A 388 20.06 -17.70 27.11
N PHE A 389 19.41 -18.58 26.34
CA PHE A 389 17.97 -18.84 26.44
C PHE A 389 17.72 -20.07 27.33
N ASP A 390 17.21 -19.85 28.55
CA ASP A 390 16.90 -20.92 29.49
C ASP A 390 15.59 -21.64 29.11
N MET A 391 15.71 -22.54 28.13
CA MET A 391 14.61 -23.39 27.67
C MET A 391 13.94 -24.16 28.80
N SER A 392 14.69 -24.57 29.84
CA SER A 392 14.12 -25.36 30.94
C SER A 392 13.15 -24.50 31.75
N ARG A 393 13.53 -23.26 32.06
CA ARG A 393 12.68 -22.31 32.79
C ARG A 393 11.50 -21.81 31.96
N VAL A 394 11.68 -21.60 30.65
CA VAL A 394 10.56 -21.27 29.75
C VAL A 394 9.59 -22.46 29.65
N SER A 395 10.10 -23.68 29.53
CA SER A 395 9.28 -24.91 29.49
C SER A 395 8.41 -25.10 30.75
N VAL A 396 8.93 -24.76 31.94
CA VAL A 396 8.14 -24.82 33.19
C VAL A 396 6.97 -23.82 33.16
N ARG A 397 7.21 -22.58 32.73
CA ARG A 397 6.17 -21.55 32.61
C ARG A 397 5.13 -21.90 31.55
N LEU A 398 5.59 -22.39 30.40
CA LEU A 398 4.75 -22.91 29.31
C LEU A 398 3.83 -24.02 29.80
N ARG A 399 4.39 -25.01 30.53
CA ARG A 399 3.60 -26.10 31.12
C ARG A 399 2.54 -25.58 32.08
N GLN A 400 2.91 -24.68 33.00
CA GLN A 400 1.96 -24.08 33.96
C GLN A 400 0.82 -23.35 33.26
N PHE A 401 1.12 -22.58 32.21
CA PHE A 401 0.11 -21.89 31.41
C PHE A 401 -0.86 -22.90 30.77
N LEU A 402 -0.36 -23.90 30.04
CA LEU A 402 -1.20 -24.90 29.38
C LEU A 402 -2.05 -25.73 30.36
N GLU A 403 -1.47 -26.15 31.48
CA GLU A 403 -2.16 -26.91 32.53
C GLU A 403 -3.30 -26.12 33.18
N SER A 404 -3.16 -24.80 33.29
CA SER A 404 -4.21 -23.94 33.86
C SER A 404 -5.42 -23.72 32.93
N ARG A 405 -5.27 -23.94 31.62
CA ARG A 405 -6.36 -23.84 30.62
C ARG A 405 -6.96 -25.20 30.21
N SER A 406 -6.32 -26.31 30.55
CA SER A 406 -6.85 -27.64 30.25
C SER A 406 -8.00 -28.03 31.18
N GLN A 407 -9.13 -28.47 30.61
CA GLN A 407 -10.27 -29.00 31.37
C GLN A 407 -9.96 -30.38 32.00
N ASP A 408 -9.04 -31.14 31.39
CA ASP A 408 -8.61 -32.45 31.88
C ASP A 408 -7.14 -32.39 32.31
N LYS A 409 -6.94 -32.20 33.62
CA LYS A 409 -5.62 -32.12 34.27
C LYS A 409 -4.82 -33.42 34.18
N SER A 410 -5.42 -34.52 33.70
CA SER A 410 -4.76 -35.84 33.61
C SER A 410 -4.15 -36.14 32.23
N THR A 411 -4.36 -35.26 31.24
CA THR A 411 -3.70 -35.35 29.94
C THR A 411 -2.21 -35.04 30.12
N VAL A 412 -1.39 -36.09 30.20
CA VAL A 412 0.05 -35.99 30.46
C VAL A 412 0.71 -35.22 29.31
N PHE A 413 0.88 -33.90 29.47
CA PHE A 413 1.73 -33.12 28.56
C PHE A 413 3.14 -33.70 28.67
N ARG A 414 3.54 -34.45 27.66
CA ARG A 414 4.82 -35.15 27.66
C ARG A 414 5.97 -34.12 27.69
N ASP A 415 7.03 -34.41 28.44
CA ASP A 415 8.17 -33.48 28.58
C ASP A 415 8.87 -33.19 27.24
N ASP A 416 8.89 -34.17 26.33
CA ASP A 416 9.40 -34.03 24.96
C ASP A 416 8.55 -33.06 24.13
N ALA A 417 7.21 -33.11 24.25
CA ALA A 417 6.28 -32.20 23.59
C ALA A 417 6.44 -30.75 24.07
N ILE A 418 6.49 -30.52 25.39
CA ILE A 418 6.70 -29.18 25.96
C ILE A 418 8.02 -28.57 25.48
N ARG A 419 9.10 -29.37 25.46
CA ARG A 419 10.40 -28.92 24.94
C ARG A 419 10.34 -28.64 23.43
N GLY A 420 9.59 -29.45 22.67
CA GLY A 420 9.34 -29.24 21.24
C GLY A 420 8.65 -27.91 20.97
N ILE A 421 7.56 -27.62 21.69
CA ILE A 421 6.85 -26.34 21.61
C ILE A 421 7.78 -25.19 21.96
N CYS A 422 8.58 -25.33 23.03
CA CYS A 422 9.53 -24.30 23.43
C CYS A 422 10.55 -23.96 22.31
N ARG A 423 11.00 -24.96 21.54
CA ARG A 423 11.89 -24.73 20.38
C ARG A 423 11.17 -24.04 19.23
N VAL A 424 9.94 -24.45 18.93
CA VAL A 424 9.09 -23.80 17.91
C VAL A 424 8.87 -22.33 18.26
N LEU A 425 8.54 -22.04 19.52
CA LEU A 425 8.41 -20.66 19.98
C LEU A 425 9.73 -19.90 19.82
N GLY A 426 10.86 -20.48 20.22
CA GLY A 426 12.17 -19.86 20.02
C GLY A 426 12.39 -19.41 18.57
N TYR A 427 12.13 -20.32 17.62
CA TYR A 427 12.23 -20.04 16.18
C TYR A 427 11.25 -18.96 15.70
N ILE A 428 9.95 -19.09 16.00
CA ILE A 428 8.94 -18.12 15.55
C ILE A 428 9.29 -16.71 16.05
N PHE A 429 9.76 -16.59 17.30
CA PHE A 429 10.13 -15.29 17.86
C PHE A 429 11.39 -14.70 17.21
N THR A 430 12.37 -15.52 16.86
CA THR A 430 13.57 -15.03 16.17
C THR A 430 13.20 -14.49 14.78
N GLU A 431 12.30 -15.17 14.06
CA GLU A 431 11.77 -14.69 12.77
C GLU A 431 10.98 -13.39 12.93
N ILE A 432 10.05 -13.32 13.89
CA ILE A 432 9.27 -12.11 14.16
C ILE A 432 10.17 -10.92 14.49
N LEU A 433 11.21 -11.12 15.32
CA LEU A 433 12.14 -10.05 15.69
C LEU A 433 13.02 -9.62 14.50
N GLU A 434 13.42 -10.54 13.63
CA GLU A 434 14.16 -10.22 12.42
C GLU A 434 13.29 -9.42 11.43
N LEU A 435 12.06 -9.86 11.19
CA LEU A 435 11.10 -9.14 10.35
C LEU A 435 10.80 -7.75 10.92
N ALA A 436 10.55 -7.65 12.22
CA ALA A 436 10.30 -6.37 12.89
C ALA A 436 11.52 -5.44 12.81
N ASN A 437 12.74 -5.97 12.85
CA ASN A 437 13.94 -5.18 12.63
C ASN A 437 14.02 -4.63 11.20
N ASN A 438 13.71 -5.45 10.20
CA ASN A 438 13.65 -5.00 8.81
C ASN A 438 12.61 -3.88 8.64
N VAL A 439 11.44 -4.02 9.27
CA VAL A 439 10.43 -2.95 9.27
C VAL A 439 10.98 -1.70 9.95
N ALA A 440 11.65 -1.81 11.11
CA ALA A 440 12.26 -0.65 11.77
C ALA A 440 13.28 0.06 10.86
N CYS A 441 14.12 -0.70 10.14
CA CYS A 441 15.06 -0.19 9.15
C CYS A 441 14.36 0.57 8.00
N ASP A 442 13.18 0.12 7.56
CA ASP A 442 12.36 0.86 6.59
C ASP A 442 11.86 2.20 7.14
N PHE A 443 11.65 2.29 8.46
CA PHE A 443 11.41 3.55 9.19
C PHE A 443 12.70 4.31 9.55
N GLN A 444 13.83 3.84 9.02
CA GLN A 444 15.14 4.50 9.09
C GLN A 444 15.69 4.64 10.52
N HIS A 445 15.32 3.71 11.41
CA HIS A 445 15.96 3.54 12.70
C HIS A 445 16.12 2.05 13.07
N ASN A 446 16.91 1.74 14.08
CA ASN A 446 17.35 0.36 14.37
C ASN A 446 16.83 -0.20 15.71
N LYS A 447 15.82 0.46 16.30
CA LYS A 447 15.13 0.01 17.51
C LYS A 447 13.81 -0.66 17.16
N ILE A 448 13.60 -1.89 17.65
CA ILE A 448 12.30 -2.56 17.51
C ILE A 448 11.30 -1.92 18.48
N LEU A 449 10.10 -1.64 17.97
CA LEU A 449 8.97 -1.06 18.70
C LEU A 449 7.72 -1.91 18.45
N PRO A 450 6.67 -1.81 19.28
CA PRO A 450 5.45 -2.59 19.09
C PRO A 450 4.84 -2.46 17.68
N CYS A 451 4.83 -1.25 17.11
CA CYS A 451 4.34 -1.02 15.76
C CYS A 451 5.06 -1.84 14.68
N HIS A 452 6.36 -2.09 14.84
CA HIS A 452 7.15 -2.89 13.90
C HIS A 452 6.78 -4.36 13.97
N VAL A 453 6.59 -4.90 15.18
CA VAL A 453 6.14 -6.29 15.37
C VAL A 453 4.74 -6.50 14.78
N ARG A 454 3.80 -5.58 15.05
CA ARG A 454 2.44 -5.65 14.48
C ARG A 454 2.47 -5.66 12.97
N ARG A 455 3.23 -4.74 12.38
CA ARG A 455 3.34 -4.63 10.93
C ARG A 455 4.06 -5.83 10.31
N ALA A 456 5.10 -6.37 10.97
CA ALA A 456 5.79 -7.57 10.51
C ALA A 456 4.83 -8.75 10.42
N VAL A 457 4.08 -9.03 11.48
CA VAL A 457 3.13 -10.16 11.50
C VAL A 457 1.95 -9.95 10.55
N LEU A 458 1.40 -8.73 10.47
CA LEU A 458 0.28 -8.43 9.57
C LEU A 458 0.65 -8.45 8.08
N LEU A 459 1.94 -8.34 7.74
CA LEU A 459 2.41 -8.37 6.36
C LEU A 459 2.96 -9.73 5.92
N ASP A 460 3.13 -10.68 6.85
CA ASP A 460 3.75 -11.96 6.56
C ASP A 460 2.69 -13.05 6.31
N GLU A 461 2.69 -13.62 5.10
CA GLU A 461 1.68 -14.58 4.65
C GLU A 461 1.74 -15.94 5.37
N ASP A 462 2.92 -16.35 5.86
CA ASP A 462 3.10 -17.62 6.56
C ASP A 462 2.76 -17.48 8.06
N LEU A 463 2.97 -16.29 8.66
CA LEU A 463 2.53 -15.98 10.03
C LEU A 463 1.01 -15.69 10.12
N LEU A 464 0.36 -15.27 9.04
CA LEU A 464 -1.06 -14.91 9.04
C LEU A 464 -2.02 -16.06 8.66
N LEU A 465 -1.54 -17.30 8.54
CA LEU A 465 -2.26 -18.49 8.04
C LEU A 465 -2.76 -18.36 6.59
N GLY A 466 -2.10 -19.14 5.72
CA GLY A 466 -2.38 -19.20 4.30
C GLY A 466 -3.40 -20.27 3.90
N ALA A 467 -4.47 -19.86 3.26
CA ALA A 467 -5.18 -20.58 2.18
C ALA A 467 -5.71 -19.58 1.12
N THR A 468 -5.22 -18.33 1.19
CA THR A 468 -6.01 -17.08 1.35
C THR A 468 -5.47 -15.94 0.48
N GLY A 469 -4.72 -16.25 -0.58
CA GLY A 469 -3.99 -15.25 -1.39
C GLY A 469 -4.82 -14.00 -1.65
N TYR A 470 -4.28 -12.83 -1.29
CA TYR A 470 -5.01 -11.57 -1.13
C TYR A 470 -6.04 -11.27 -2.24
N ILE A 471 -5.66 -11.43 -3.51
CA ILE A 471 -6.56 -11.18 -4.65
C ILE A 471 -7.61 -12.29 -4.82
N GLY A 472 -7.20 -13.55 -4.68
CA GLY A 472 -8.09 -14.70 -4.81
C GLY A 472 -9.19 -14.71 -3.73
N ALA A 473 -8.86 -14.34 -2.49
CA ALA A 473 -9.83 -14.21 -1.41
C ALA A 473 -10.86 -13.10 -1.70
N GLY A 474 -10.42 -11.94 -2.20
CA GLY A 474 -11.32 -10.86 -2.61
C GLY A 474 -12.30 -11.26 -3.72
N ILE A 475 -11.81 -11.98 -4.74
CA ILE A 475 -12.65 -12.52 -5.81
C ILE A 475 -13.66 -13.54 -5.28
N LEU A 476 -13.22 -14.48 -4.44
CA LEU A 476 -14.11 -15.49 -3.86
C LEU A 476 -15.24 -14.83 -3.05
N ARG A 477 -14.92 -13.83 -2.22
CA ARG A 477 -15.92 -13.08 -1.45
C ARG A 477 -16.95 -12.40 -2.34
N GLN A 478 -16.50 -11.70 -3.39
CA GLN A 478 -17.40 -11.02 -4.33
C GLN A 478 -18.25 -12.00 -5.14
N ALA A 479 -17.68 -13.14 -5.56
CA ALA A 479 -18.41 -14.18 -6.26
C ALA A 479 -19.49 -14.82 -5.36
N LEU A 480 -19.19 -15.01 -4.06
CA LEU A 480 -20.15 -15.53 -3.10
C LEU A 480 -21.34 -14.59 -2.87
N ALA A 481 -21.12 -13.29 -2.84
CA ALA A 481 -22.18 -12.29 -2.69
C ALA A 481 -23.10 -12.14 -3.92
N ARG A 482 -22.68 -12.65 -5.08
CA ARG A 482 -23.35 -12.44 -6.36
C ARG A 482 -24.39 -13.51 -6.67
N SER A 483 -25.64 -13.11 -6.88
CA SER A 483 -26.74 -14.04 -7.22
C SER A 483 -26.69 -14.58 -8.66
N ASP A 484 -26.00 -13.90 -9.57
CA ASP A 484 -25.77 -14.33 -10.95
C ASP A 484 -24.65 -15.40 -11.07
N VAL A 485 -23.89 -15.62 -10.00
CA VAL A 485 -22.92 -16.74 -9.89
C VAL A 485 -23.59 -17.90 -9.16
N THR A 486 -23.92 -18.95 -9.92
CA THR A 486 -24.69 -20.11 -9.46
C THR A 486 -23.85 -21.17 -8.75
N SER A 487 -22.57 -21.30 -9.10
CA SER A 487 -21.63 -22.28 -8.55
C SER A 487 -20.20 -21.77 -8.64
N ILE A 488 -19.38 -22.07 -7.63
CA ILE A 488 -17.99 -21.64 -7.53
C ILE A 488 -17.13 -22.87 -7.22
N ILE A 489 -16.08 -23.05 -8.00
CA ILE A 489 -15.05 -24.06 -7.75
C ILE A 489 -13.80 -23.31 -7.34
N ALA A 490 -13.46 -23.35 -6.05
CA ALA A 490 -12.22 -22.77 -5.56
C ALA A 490 -11.13 -23.84 -5.58
N VAL A 491 -10.18 -23.69 -6.51
CA VAL A 491 -9.02 -24.58 -6.62
C VAL A 491 -7.89 -23.99 -5.77
N THR A 492 -7.55 -24.66 -4.68
CA THR A 492 -6.57 -24.17 -3.72
C THR A 492 -5.59 -25.27 -3.35
N ARG A 493 -4.43 -24.90 -2.83
CA ARG A 493 -3.46 -25.89 -2.31
C ARG A 493 -3.83 -26.41 -0.91
N ARG A 494 -4.70 -25.70 -0.19
CA ARG A 494 -5.09 -25.94 1.21
C ARG A 494 -6.61 -25.74 1.38
N PRO A 495 -7.25 -26.39 2.36
CA PRO A 495 -8.67 -26.19 2.67
C PRO A 495 -9.01 -24.72 2.94
N LEU A 496 -10.18 -24.28 2.46
CA LEU A 496 -10.77 -23.00 2.81
C LEU A 496 -11.60 -23.13 4.10
N GLU A 497 -11.47 -22.17 5.02
CA GLU A 497 -12.34 -22.09 6.21
C GLU A 497 -13.78 -21.69 5.85
N GLN A 498 -13.93 -20.90 4.79
CA GLN A 498 -15.24 -20.43 4.33
C GLN A 498 -16.00 -21.57 3.63
N THR A 499 -17.23 -21.81 4.07
CA THR A 499 -18.15 -22.76 3.45
C THR A 499 -19.41 -22.04 2.95
N ALA A 500 -19.95 -22.48 1.81
CA ALA A 500 -21.21 -21.99 1.27
C ALA A 500 -21.84 -23.04 0.36
N THR A 501 -23.17 -23.07 0.26
CA THR A 501 -23.90 -24.07 -0.55
C THR A 501 -23.48 -24.07 -2.03
N LYS A 502 -23.09 -22.91 -2.55
CA LYS A 502 -22.64 -22.74 -3.93
C LYS A 502 -21.11 -22.81 -4.10
N LEU A 503 -20.35 -23.12 -3.05
CA LEU A 503 -18.90 -23.20 -3.06
C LEU A 503 -18.44 -24.66 -2.90
N GLN A 504 -17.67 -25.12 -3.87
CA GLN A 504 -16.92 -26.36 -3.79
C GLN A 504 -15.43 -26.02 -3.71
N ASN A 505 -14.75 -26.46 -2.66
CA ASN A 505 -13.31 -26.33 -2.55
C ASN A 505 -12.63 -27.62 -3.06
N VAL A 506 -11.78 -27.48 -4.08
CA VAL A 506 -11.01 -28.55 -4.69
C VAL A 506 -9.55 -28.36 -4.34
N ILE A 507 -8.97 -29.34 -3.64
CA ILE A 507 -7.58 -29.27 -3.18
C ILE A 507 -6.65 -29.81 -4.26
N VAL A 508 -5.76 -28.96 -4.76
CA VAL A 508 -4.70 -29.29 -5.71
C VAL A 508 -3.37 -28.80 -5.11
N PRO A 509 -2.66 -29.66 -4.35
CA PRO A 509 -1.44 -29.26 -3.63
C PRO A 509 -0.31 -28.77 -4.55
N ASP A 510 -0.23 -29.36 -5.75
CA ASP A 510 0.71 -29.00 -6.80
C ASP A 510 -0.05 -28.79 -8.13
N TYR A 511 -0.07 -27.56 -8.62
CA TYR A 511 -0.71 -27.21 -9.89
C TYR A 511 0.01 -27.78 -11.12
N GLY A 512 1.13 -28.47 -10.95
CA GLY A 512 1.75 -29.29 -11.98
C GLY A 512 0.92 -30.53 -12.33
N THR A 513 0.07 -31.02 -11.41
CA THR A 513 -0.73 -32.24 -11.61
C THR A 513 -2.15 -32.08 -11.06
N TYR A 514 -3.16 -32.32 -11.89
CA TYR A 514 -4.56 -32.24 -11.49
C TYR A 514 -5.16 -33.64 -11.27
N PRO A 515 -5.63 -33.96 -10.05
CA PRO A 515 -6.24 -35.25 -9.76
C PRO A 515 -7.56 -35.42 -10.52
N PRO A 516 -8.03 -36.66 -10.77
CA PRO A 516 -9.30 -36.91 -11.45
C PRO A 516 -10.48 -36.16 -10.85
N ALA A 517 -10.58 -36.11 -9.51
CA ALA A 517 -11.63 -35.38 -8.80
C ALA A 517 -11.64 -33.86 -9.12
N ALA A 518 -10.47 -33.26 -9.36
CA ALA A 518 -10.40 -31.86 -9.78
C ALA A 518 -10.91 -31.67 -11.21
N LYS A 519 -10.55 -32.58 -12.13
CA LYS A 519 -11.04 -32.56 -13.50
C LYS A 519 -12.55 -32.78 -13.57
N GLU A 520 -13.09 -33.71 -12.78
CA GLU A 520 -14.52 -33.93 -12.65
C GLU A 520 -15.24 -32.68 -12.14
N ALA A 521 -14.68 -31.98 -11.15
CA ALA A 521 -15.25 -30.74 -10.63
C ALA A 521 -15.30 -29.62 -11.68
N PHE A 522 -14.37 -29.59 -12.65
CA PHE A 522 -14.38 -28.58 -13.72
C PHE A 522 -15.47 -28.78 -14.76
N ALA A 523 -16.11 -29.95 -14.81
CA ALA A 523 -17.15 -30.24 -15.80
C ALA A 523 -18.29 -29.22 -15.75
N GLY A 524 -18.63 -28.65 -16.91
CA GLY A 524 -19.66 -27.62 -17.03
C GLY A 524 -19.26 -26.23 -16.53
N ALA A 525 -18.03 -26.02 -16.03
CA ALA A 525 -17.56 -24.69 -15.67
C ALA A 525 -17.57 -23.76 -16.90
N GLY A 526 -18.09 -22.55 -16.74
CA GLY A 526 -18.16 -21.54 -17.81
C GLY A 526 -17.03 -20.52 -17.80
N ALA A 527 -16.27 -20.45 -16.71
CA ALA A 527 -15.17 -19.50 -16.61
C ALA A 527 -14.11 -19.89 -15.57
N CYS A 528 -12.93 -19.29 -15.71
CA CYS A 528 -11.83 -19.32 -14.76
C CYS A 528 -11.24 -17.91 -14.58
N ILE A 529 -11.02 -17.51 -13.33
CA ILE A 529 -10.16 -16.37 -13.00
C ILE A 529 -8.86 -16.94 -12.41
N TRP A 530 -7.76 -16.80 -13.15
CA TRP A 530 -6.47 -17.37 -12.77
C TRP A 530 -5.62 -16.34 -12.03
N THR A 531 -5.47 -16.52 -10.72
CA THR A 531 -4.71 -15.61 -9.84
C THR A 531 -3.41 -16.19 -9.30
N VAL A 532 -3.02 -17.39 -9.73
CA VAL A 532 -1.79 -18.04 -9.28
C VAL A 532 -0.58 -17.32 -9.90
N GLY A 533 0.35 -16.88 -9.07
CA GLY A 533 1.58 -16.20 -9.48
C GLY A 533 2.43 -15.82 -8.28
N VAL A 534 3.65 -15.33 -8.53
CA VAL A 534 4.53 -14.79 -7.49
C VAL A 534 4.55 -13.27 -7.53
N THR A 535 4.65 -12.63 -6.37
CA THR A 535 4.80 -11.17 -6.27
C THR A 535 6.23 -10.75 -6.68
N PRO A 536 6.44 -9.49 -7.12
CA PRO A 536 7.77 -9.00 -7.46
C PRO A 536 8.79 -9.16 -6.32
N SER A 537 8.40 -8.87 -5.08
CA SER A 537 9.25 -9.01 -3.90
C SER A 537 9.70 -10.45 -3.65
N HIS A 538 8.81 -11.42 -3.82
CA HIS A 538 9.15 -12.84 -3.72
C HIS A 538 10.00 -13.31 -4.91
N ALA A 539 9.70 -12.86 -6.13
CA ALA A 539 10.46 -13.24 -7.32
C ALA A 539 11.95 -12.90 -7.22
N PHE A 540 12.33 -11.82 -6.53
CA PHE A 540 13.73 -11.45 -6.31
C PHE A 540 14.50 -12.42 -5.41
N ARG A 541 13.80 -13.20 -4.58
CA ARG A 541 14.38 -14.16 -3.63
C ARG A 541 14.26 -15.63 -4.10
N MET A 542 13.66 -15.86 -5.26
CA MET A 542 13.38 -17.19 -5.80
C MET A 542 14.32 -17.53 -6.97
N ASP A 543 14.51 -18.84 -7.17
CA ASP A 543 15.16 -19.32 -8.38
C ASP A 543 14.30 -18.96 -9.62
N PRO A 544 14.90 -18.43 -10.71
CA PRO A 544 14.15 -18.09 -11.92
C PRO A 544 13.34 -19.25 -12.52
N GLU A 545 13.78 -20.49 -12.40
CA GLU A 545 13.04 -21.66 -12.89
C GLU A 545 11.82 -21.94 -12.02
N GLU A 546 11.88 -21.71 -10.71
CA GLU A 546 10.70 -21.81 -9.84
C GLU A 546 9.70 -20.68 -10.13
N VAL A 547 10.20 -19.48 -10.39
CA VAL A 547 9.35 -18.36 -10.85
C VAL A 547 8.65 -18.71 -12.17
N ARG A 548 9.38 -19.34 -13.11
CA ARG A 548 8.84 -19.82 -14.38
C ARG A 548 7.80 -20.92 -14.16
N LYS A 549 8.11 -21.92 -13.35
CA LYS A 549 7.20 -23.00 -12.98
C LYS A 549 5.87 -22.46 -12.44
N VAL A 550 5.92 -21.52 -11.50
CA VAL A 550 4.71 -20.97 -10.87
C VAL A 550 3.93 -20.03 -11.80
N CYS A 551 4.60 -19.10 -12.47
CA CYS A 551 3.90 -18.06 -13.25
C CYS A 551 3.49 -18.52 -14.66
N GLN A 552 4.19 -19.50 -15.21
CA GLN A 552 4.04 -19.96 -16.59
C GLN A 552 3.54 -21.40 -16.65
N ASP A 553 4.28 -22.36 -16.10
CA ASP A 553 3.96 -23.78 -16.30
C ASP A 553 2.65 -24.17 -15.63
N TYR A 554 2.44 -23.78 -14.37
CA TYR A 554 1.19 -24.04 -13.65
C TYR A 554 -0.02 -23.41 -14.35
N THR A 555 0.15 -22.22 -14.91
CA THR A 555 -0.89 -21.55 -15.71
C THR A 555 -1.31 -22.43 -16.87
N MET A 556 -0.36 -22.88 -17.68
CA MET A 556 -0.68 -23.68 -18.87
C MET A 556 -1.18 -25.08 -18.52
N LEU A 557 -0.61 -25.73 -17.51
CA LEU A 557 -1.05 -27.05 -17.04
C LEU A 557 -2.48 -27.00 -16.46
N GLY A 558 -2.83 -25.92 -15.76
CA GLY A 558 -4.19 -25.69 -15.27
C GLY A 558 -5.20 -25.49 -16.39
N LEU A 559 -4.88 -24.63 -17.37
CA LEU A 559 -5.74 -24.42 -18.53
C LEU A 559 -5.94 -25.69 -19.35
N GLU A 560 -4.89 -26.48 -19.55
CA GLU A 560 -4.97 -27.74 -20.27
C GLU A 560 -5.79 -28.81 -19.53
N ALA A 561 -5.64 -28.88 -18.20
CA ALA A 561 -6.47 -29.74 -17.36
C ALA A 561 -7.95 -29.37 -17.44
N MET A 562 -8.28 -28.07 -17.41
CA MET A 562 -9.66 -27.58 -17.57
C MET A 562 -10.21 -27.90 -18.97
N ARG A 563 -9.46 -27.62 -20.05
CA ARG A 563 -9.87 -27.89 -21.44
C ARG A 563 -10.32 -29.34 -21.65
N SER A 564 -9.65 -30.27 -20.97
CA SER A 564 -9.90 -31.70 -21.05
C SER A 564 -11.08 -32.20 -20.21
N SER A 565 -11.81 -31.30 -19.54
CA SER A 565 -12.80 -31.64 -18.50
C SER A 565 -14.27 -31.40 -18.88
N GLY A 566 -14.58 -31.11 -20.15
CA GLY A 566 -15.98 -30.92 -20.60
C GLY A 566 -16.59 -29.60 -20.13
N LEU A 567 -15.89 -28.50 -20.37
CA LEU A 567 -16.30 -27.13 -20.01
C LEU A 567 -17.53 -26.65 -20.82
N ALA A 568 -18.23 -25.64 -20.31
CA ALA A 568 -19.21 -24.89 -21.10
C ALA A 568 -18.51 -24.08 -22.20
N ARG A 569 -19.23 -23.78 -23.29
CA ARG A 569 -18.66 -23.09 -24.47
C ARG A 569 -19.43 -21.78 -24.76
N PRO A 570 -18.74 -20.63 -24.91
CA PRO A 570 -17.31 -20.45 -24.70
C PRO A 570 -16.95 -20.52 -23.20
N PHE A 571 -15.77 -21.08 -22.90
CA PHE A 571 -15.16 -21.02 -21.57
C PHE A 571 -14.31 -19.77 -21.45
N ARG A 572 -14.60 -18.89 -20.49
CA ARG A 572 -13.88 -17.60 -20.38
C ARG A 572 -12.76 -17.63 -19.35
N VAL A 573 -11.57 -17.19 -19.73
CA VAL A 573 -10.39 -17.15 -18.88
C VAL A 573 -9.97 -15.70 -18.65
N ALA A 574 -9.95 -15.27 -17.40
CA ALA A 574 -9.27 -14.03 -17.01
C ALA A 574 -7.94 -14.36 -16.33
N TYR A 575 -6.82 -14.03 -16.96
CA TYR A 575 -5.48 -14.23 -16.40
C TYR A 575 -4.98 -12.95 -15.73
N LEU A 576 -4.61 -13.06 -14.45
CA LEU A 576 -4.12 -11.94 -13.67
C LEU A 576 -2.62 -11.69 -13.92
N SER A 577 -2.33 -10.67 -14.72
CA SER A 577 -0.98 -10.14 -14.95
C SER A 577 -0.73 -8.86 -14.13
N ALA A 578 0.11 -7.94 -14.62
CA ALA A 578 0.36 -6.63 -14.03
C ALA A 578 0.75 -5.59 -15.10
N VAL A 579 0.52 -4.32 -14.82
CA VAL A 579 0.79 -3.19 -15.74
C VAL A 579 2.25 -3.12 -16.20
N ALA A 580 3.19 -3.54 -15.36
CA ALA A 580 4.61 -3.55 -15.67
C ALA A 580 5.02 -4.72 -16.59
N VAL A 581 4.18 -5.72 -16.82
CA VAL A 581 4.56 -6.87 -17.67
C VAL A 581 4.41 -6.47 -19.15
N PRO A 582 5.46 -6.51 -19.97
CA PRO A 582 5.31 -6.19 -21.39
C PRO A 582 4.78 -7.39 -22.18
N ARG A 583 3.99 -7.12 -23.22
CA ARG A 583 3.57 -8.14 -24.19
C ARG A 583 4.73 -8.51 -25.13
N ASP A 584 5.54 -7.52 -25.51
CA ASP A 584 6.82 -7.72 -26.18
C ASP A 584 7.89 -8.14 -25.17
N ILE A 585 8.16 -9.44 -25.13
CA ILE A 585 9.16 -10.04 -24.23
C ILE A 585 10.60 -9.64 -24.57
N ASN A 586 10.86 -9.14 -25.79
CA ASN A 586 12.19 -8.69 -26.21
C ASN A 586 12.48 -7.25 -25.79
N LYS A 587 11.46 -6.51 -25.31
CA LYS A 587 11.62 -5.14 -24.81
C LYS A 587 12.69 -5.09 -23.71
N THR A 588 13.66 -4.18 -23.88
CA THR A 588 14.68 -3.91 -22.86
C THR A 588 14.01 -3.34 -21.60
N MET A 589 14.31 -3.93 -20.45
CA MET A 589 13.75 -3.55 -19.16
C MET A 589 14.88 -3.46 -18.13
N TRP A 590 14.96 -2.33 -17.42
CA TRP A 590 15.99 -2.11 -16.40
C TRP A 590 15.57 -2.72 -15.04
N PHE A 591 14.27 -2.77 -14.74
CA PHE A 591 13.72 -3.37 -13.51
C PHE A 591 13.15 -4.78 -13.75
N ALA A 592 13.59 -5.74 -12.94
CA ALA A 592 13.13 -7.14 -12.91
C ALA A 592 12.96 -7.82 -14.30
N PRO A 593 13.94 -7.71 -15.23
CA PRO A 593 13.76 -8.13 -16.62
C PRO A 593 13.41 -9.61 -16.78
N LYS A 594 14.04 -10.50 -16.00
CA LYS A 594 13.78 -11.94 -16.07
C LYS A 594 12.35 -12.30 -15.63
N PHE A 595 11.93 -11.83 -14.46
CA PHE A 595 10.56 -12.03 -13.95
C PHE A 595 9.49 -11.51 -14.91
N ARG A 596 9.68 -10.28 -15.42
CA ARG A 596 8.73 -9.65 -16.35
C ARG A 596 8.68 -10.37 -17.69
N ARG A 597 9.80 -10.92 -18.18
CA ARG A 597 9.80 -11.79 -19.37
C ARG A 597 9.00 -13.06 -19.15
N ILE A 598 9.22 -13.75 -18.03
CA ILE A 598 8.46 -14.97 -17.68
C ILE A 598 6.95 -14.68 -17.67
N ARG A 599 6.54 -13.62 -16.96
CA ARG A 599 5.12 -13.21 -16.89
C ARG A 599 4.57 -12.80 -18.25
N GLY A 600 5.35 -12.11 -19.08
CA GLY A 600 4.96 -11.70 -20.43
C GLY A 600 4.81 -12.89 -21.38
N THR A 601 5.68 -13.89 -21.28
CA THR A 601 5.55 -15.16 -22.02
C THR A 601 4.28 -15.88 -21.61
N ALA A 602 3.96 -15.93 -20.31
CA ALA A 602 2.71 -16.52 -19.83
C ALA A 602 1.47 -15.78 -20.38
N GLU A 603 1.47 -14.44 -20.42
CA GLU A 603 0.38 -13.67 -21.07
C GLU A 603 0.16 -14.10 -22.52
N ASN A 604 1.24 -14.22 -23.30
CA ASN A 604 1.15 -14.60 -24.71
C ASN A 604 0.65 -16.03 -24.87
N GLN A 605 1.15 -16.98 -24.06
CA GLN A 605 0.71 -18.38 -24.12
C GLN A 605 -0.76 -18.57 -23.78
N VAL A 606 -1.30 -17.81 -22.82
CA VAL A 606 -2.74 -17.85 -22.47
C VAL A 606 -3.59 -17.41 -23.67
N ILE A 607 -3.13 -16.42 -24.42
CA ILE A 607 -3.85 -15.87 -25.58
C ILE A 607 -3.74 -16.80 -26.76
N GLU A 608 -2.54 -17.32 -27.05
CA GLU A 608 -2.31 -18.36 -28.05
C GLU A 608 -3.17 -19.61 -27.78
N PHE A 609 -3.31 -20.00 -26.52
CA PHE A 609 -4.17 -21.11 -26.11
C PHE A 609 -5.65 -20.85 -26.41
N ALA A 610 -6.14 -19.62 -26.20
CA ALA A 610 -7.50 -19.26 -26.54
C ALA A 610 -7.72 -19.18 -28.06
N GLU A 611 -6.77 -18.61 -28.80
CA GLU A 611 -6.82 -18.54 -30.27
C GLU A 611 -6.82 -19.93 -30.92
N ALA A 612 -6.03 -20.86 -30.38
CA ALA A 612 -5.97 -22.25 -30.83
C ALA A 612 -7.22 -23.10 -30.49
N SER A 613 -8.20 -22.53 -29.78
CA SER A 613 -9.40 -23.24 -29.32
C SER A 613 -10.56 -23.22 -30.31
N ASP A 614 -10.42 -22.55 -31.45
CA ASP A 614 -11.49 -22.32 -32.44
C ASP A 614 -12.78 -21.74 -31.81
N GLY A 615 -12.62 -20.81 -30.87
CA GLY A 615 -13.72 -20.13 -30.16
C GLY A 615 -14.33 -20.94 -29.00
N ALA A 616 -13.76 -22.10 -28.65
CA ALA A 616 -14.18 -22.82 -27.44
C ALA A 616 -13.73 -22.14 -26.15
N VAL A 617 -12.65 -21.34 -26.20
CA VAL A 617 -12.08 -20.57 -25.09
C VAL A 617 -11.94 -19.11 -25.52
N GLU A 618 -12.38 -18.20 -24.65
CA GLU A 618 -12.08 -16.78 -24.76
C GLU A 618 -11.14 -16.40 -23.61
N ALA A 619 -10.10 -15.61 -23.86
CA ALA A 619 -9.18 -15.19 -22.81
C ALA A 619 -8.99 -13.68 -22.77
N VAL A 620 -8.75 -13.16 -21.57
CA VAL A 620 -8.39 -11.77 -21.33
C VAL A 620 -7.26 -11.68 -20.31
N ILE A 621 -6.29 -10.82 -20.58
CA ILE A 621 -5.22 -10.49 -19.66
C ILE A 621 -5.62 -9.25 -18.86
N ALA A 622 -5.80 -9.41 -17.55
CA ALA A 622 -6.02 -8.31 -16.64
C ALA A 622 -4.68 -7.77 -16.13
N LYS A 623 -4.44 -6.47 -16.27
CA LYS A 623 -3.17 -5.83 -15.97
C LYS A 623 -3.34 -4.72 -14.93
N PRO A 624 -3.71 -5.06 -13.68
CA PRO A 624 -3.80 -4.05 -12.63
C PRO A 624 -2.44 -3.42 -12.34
N GLY A 625 -2.46 -2.20 -11.80
CA GLY A 625 -1.32 -1.61 -11.10
C GLY A 625 -1.21 -2.18 -9.69
N SER A 626 -1.07 -1.32 -8.68
CA SER A 626 -1.22 -1.77 -7.30
C SER A 626 -2.69 -2.14 -7.02
N VAL A 627 -2.89 -3.16 -6.18
CA VAL A 627 -4.23 -3.62 -5.78
C VAL A 627 -4.44 -3.35 -4.28
N PRO A 628 -4.68 -2.09 -3.86
CA PRO A 628 -4.95 -1.78 -2.46
C PRO A 628 -6.31 -2.34 -2.02
N VAL A 629 -6.49 -2.52 -0.71
CA VAL A 629 -7.84 -2.57 -0.14
C VAL A 629 -8.37 -1.15 -0.03
N GLN A 630 -9.70 -1.03 -0.08
CA GLN A 630 -10.40 0.22 0.13
C GLN A 630 -9.92 0.87 1.43
N GLY A 631 -9.30 2.06 1.35
CA GLY A 631 -8.78 2.80 2.52
C GLY A 631 -7.28 2.65 2.82
N GLY A 632 -6.53 1.83 2.09
CA GLY A 632 -5.11 1.55 2.40
C GLY A 632 -4.13 2.69 2.07
N VAL A 633 -3.58 3.35 3.10
CA VAL A 633 -2.67 4.51 2.97
C VAL A 633 -1.25 4.12 2.50
N LEU A 634 -0.81 2.89 2.77
CA LEU A 634 0.56 2.39 2.52
C LEU A 634 0.94 2.29 1.02
N VAL A 635 -0.05 2.22 0.14
CA VAL A 635 0.15 2.03 -1.32
C VAL A 635 0.59 3.31 -2.01
N THR A 636 0.30 4.49 -1.43
CA THR A 636 0.71 5.78 -2.00
C THR A 636 2.24 5.93 -2.05
N GLY A 637 2.94 5.39 -1.04
CA GLY A 637 4.41 5.40 -0.98
C GLY A 637 5.06 4.43 -1.98
N LEU A 638 4.58 3.19 -2.08
CA LEU A 638 5.11 2.19 -3.03
C LEU A 638 4.83 2.56 -4.50
N ALA A 639 3.65 3.12 -4.78
CA ALA A 639 3.28 3.58 -6.12
C ALA A 639 4.05 4.85 -6.54
N ALA A 640 4.50 5.66 -5.59
CA ALA A 640 5.38 6.81 -5.83
C ALA A 640 6.82 6.37 -6.09
N MET A 641 7.39 5.46 -5.30
CA MET A 641 8.72 4.88 -5.56
C MET A 641 8.80 4.19 -6.93
N SER A 642 7.77 3.41 -7.29
CA SER A 642 7.74 2.69 -8.57
C SER A 642 7.70 3.63 -9.79
N ARG A 643 7.13 4.83 -9.60
CA ARG A 643 7.09 5.89 -10.62
C ARG A 643 8.39 6.69 -10.69
N ALA A 644 8.96 7.07 -9.53
CA ALA A 644 10.27 7.73 -9.44
C ALA A 644 11.40 6.91 -10.08
N LEU A 645 11.25 5.58 -10.07
CA LEU A 645 12.19 4.66 -10.70
C LEU A 645 11.92 4.43 -12.19
N GLY A 646 10.76 4.81 -12.76
CA GLY A 646 10.46 4.58 -14.17
C GLY A 646 10.04 3.13 -14.50
N ILE A 647 9.29 2.47 -13.59
CA ILE A 647 8.83 1.08 -13.75
C ILE A 647 7.53 0.96 -14.60
N GLY A 648 6.82 2.07 -14.85
CA GLY A 648 5.59 2.12 -15.67
C GLY A 648 4.33 2.50 -14.86
N VAL A 649 3.30 3.01 -15.54
CA VAL A 649 2.08 3.66 -15.01
C VAL A 649 1.39 2.83 -13.91
N THR A 650 1.23 3.38 -12.70
CA THR A 650 0.59 2.72 -11.54
C THR A 650 -0.76 3.35 -11.20
N GLU A 651 -1.72 3.29 -12.12
CA GLU A 651 -3.13 3.42 -11.73
C GLU A 651 -3.49 2.19 -10.89
N ALA A 652 -3.94 2.44 -9.66
CA ALA A 652 -4.33 1.39 -8.75
C ALA A 652 -5.76 0.91 -9.05
N VAL A 653 -6.04 -0.34 -8.75
CA VAL A 653 -7.39 -0.94 -8.86
C VAL A 653 -7.71 -1.53 -7.50
N VAL A 654 -8.72 -1.02 -6.78
CA VAL A 654 -9.08 -1.56 -5.47
C VAL A 654 -9.43 -3.05 -5.62
N LEU A 655 -9.07 -3.88 -4.63
CA LEU A 655 -9.34 -5.32 -4.66
C LEU A 655 -10.80 -5.66 -5.03
N ASP A 656 -11.76 -4.94 -4.45
CA ASP A 656 -13.18 -5.14 -4.72
C ASP A 656 -13.56 -4.79 -6.16
N ASP A 657 -12.99 -3.72 -6.70
CA ASP A 657 -13.23 -3.29 -8.06
C ASP A 657 -12.61 -4.25 -9.06
N LEU A 658 -11.39 -4.70 -8.78
CA LEU A 658 -10.74 -5.75 -9.55
C LEU A 658 -11.62 -7.01 -9.57
N ALA A 659 -12.08 -7.47 -8.41
CA ALA A 659 -12.92 -8.64 -8.31
C ALA A 659 -14.26 -8.46 -9.05
N VAL A 660 -14.94 -7.33 -8.87
CA VAL A 660 -16.21 -7.02 -9.55
C VAL A 660 -16.03 -6.99 -11.07
N ALA A 661 -15.00 -6.30 -11.56
CA ALA A 661 -14.71 -6.20 -12.99
C ALA A 661 -14.36 -7.57 -13.59
N LEU A 662 -13.49 -8.34 -12.95
CA LEU A 662 -13.10 -9.67 -13.46
C LEU A 662 -14.30 -10.61 -13.52
N ILE A 663 -15.10 -10.69 -12.43
CA ILE A 663 -16.30 -11.52 -12.41
C ILE A 663 -17.30 -11.07 -13.46
N ASP A 664 -17.46 -9.76 -13.68
CA ASP A 664 -18.36 -9.26 -14.71
C ASP A 664 -17.93 -9.67 -16.12
N GLN A 665 -16.64 -9.55 -16.43
CA GLN A 665 -16.10 -9.91 -17.75
C GLN A 665 -16.23 -11.41 -18.03
N ILE A 666 -15.97 -12.26 -17.03
CA ILE A 666 -16.10 -13.71 -17.24
C ILE A 666 -17.56 -14.19 -17.29
N VAL A 667 -18.48 -13.52 -16.59
CA VAL A 667 -19.91 -13.90 -16.57
C VAL A 667 -20.66 -13.34 -17.78
N HIS A 668 -20.44 -12.06 -18.11
CA HIS A 668 -21.23 -11.33 -19.11
C HIS A 668 -20.53 -11.11 -20.46
N GLY A 669 -19.24 -11.42 -20.56
CA GLY A 669 -18.47 -11.33 -21.80
C GLY A 669 -17.26 -10.41 -21.69
N ILE A 670 -16.21 -10.76 -22.43
CA ILE A 670 -14.95 -10.01 -22.47
C ILE A 670 -15.10 -8.85 -23.46
N GLU A 671 -14.87 -7.62 -23.00
CA GLU A 671 -14.99 -6.41 -23.83
C GLU A 671 -13.77 -6.22 -24.75
N LYS A 672 -12.57 -6.46 -24.22
CA LYS A 672 -11.30 -6.33 -24.94
C LYS A 672 -10.15 -7.02 -24.20
N ASP A 673 -9.03 -7.17 -24.90
CA ASP A 673 -7.74 -7.59 -24.34
C ASP A 673 -6.62 -6.59 -24.72
N PRO A 674 -5.69 -6.26 -23.79
CA PRO A 674 -5.76 -6.50 -22.35
C PRO A 674 -6.66 -5.48 -21.63
N LEU A 675 -7.08 -5.82 -20.41
CA LEU A 675 -7.77 -4.90 -19.50
C LEU A 675 -6.74 -4.16 -18.65
N TRP A 676 -6.57 -2.87 -18.92
CA TRP A 676 -5.70 -1.98 -18.17
C TRP A 676 -6.39 -1.45 -16.91
N PRO A 677 -5.67 -0.81 -15.97
CA PRO A 677 -6.27 -0.33 -14.72
C PRO A 677 -7.51 0.56 -14.92
N ALA A 678 -7.46 1.50 -15.86
CA ALA A 678 -8.61 2.34 -16.23
C ALA A 678 -9.83 1.52 -16.68
N ASP A 679 -9.62 0.42 -17.41
CA ASP A 679 -10.69 -0.45 -17.86
C ASP A 679 -11.32 -1.22 -16.70
N LEU A 680 -10.49 -1.78 -15.83
CA LEU A 680 -10.93 -2.52 -14.65
C LEU A 680 -11.75 -1.61 -13.72
N ASN A 681 -11.28 -0.39 -13.45
CA ASN A 681 -12.00 0.58 -12.64
C ASN A 681 -13.34 1.00 -13.30
N ARG A 682 -13.34 1.26 -14.61
CA ARG A 682 -14.57 1.59 -15.36
C ARG A 682 -15.59 0.46 -15.30
N LEU A 683 -15.16 -0.78 -15.54
CA LEU A 683 -16.02 -1.95 -15.54
C LEU A 683 -16.63 -2.18 -14.14
N ALA A 684 -15.83 -2.04 -13.09
CA ALA A 684 -16.32 -2.12 -11.72
C ALA A 684 -17.41 -1.07 -11.44
N GLN A 685 -17.17 0.19 -11.83
CA GLN A 685 -18.13 1.27 -11.63
C GLN A 685 -19.45 1.01 -12.37
N GLN A 686 -19.39 0.56 -13.63
CA GLN A 686 -20.58 0.23 -14.41
C GLN A 686 -21.44 -0.85 -13.76
N VAL A 687 -20.81 -1.84 -13.11
CA VAL A 687 -21.54 -2.90 -12.38
C VAL A 687 -22.19 -2.34 -11.12
N LYS A 688 -21.46 -1.51 -10.35
CA LYS A 688 -21.99 -0.89 -9.14
C LYS A 688 -23.19 0.00 -9.44
N ASP A 689 -23.10 0.83 -10.48
CA ASP A 689 -24.17 1.73 -10.93
C ASP A 689 -25.43 0.95 -11.34
N LYS A 690 -25.26 -0.16 -12.07
CA LYS A 690 -26.39 -1.02 -12.50
C LYS A 690 -27.08 -1.75 -11.36
N LYS A 691 -26.35 -2.12 -10.31
CA LYS A 691 -26.87 -2.93 -9.18
C LYS A 691 -27.27 -2.09 -7.96
N GLY A 692 -27.08 -0.78 -7.98
CA GLY A 692 -27.36 0.10 -6.83
C GLY A 692 -26.48 -0.22 -5.61
N LEU A 693 -25.33 -0.87 -5.82
CA LEU A 693 -24.35 -1.16 -4.79
C LEU A 693 -23.55 0.12 -4.54
N LYS A 694 -23.75 0.75 -3.37
CA LYS A 694 -22.96 1.91 -2.93
C LYS A 694 -21.61 1.49 -2.38
#